data_AF-A0A4D9DCB4-F1
#
_entry.id   AF-A0A4D9DCB4-F1
#
_cell.length_a   1.000
_cell.length_b   1.000
_cell.length_c   1.000
_cell.angle_alpha   90.00
_cell.angle_beta   90.00
_cell.angle_gamma   90.00
#
_symmetry.space_group_name_H-M   'P 1'
#
loop_
_entity.id
_entity.type
_entity.pdbx_description
1 polymer ?
#
loop_
_entity_poly.entity_id
_entity_poly.type
_entity_poly.pdbx_seq_one_letter_code
_entity_poly.pdbx_strand_id
1 'polypeptide(L)'
;MVTSLGNEEEAECFLDIKPDHDFSYHNLPYGIFSTAHSAPRVGVAIGDWVLDLSVLASETDIFSFDASCFHEAALNAFMGQPRAVWTSARAAIRQVLSKGEPLLQEDAALRARTLLPFHNVKMHLPARIGDYTDFYSSREHATNVGIMFRGKENALQPNWLHLPVGYHGRASSVVISGTPVIRPQGQLQADSTDDKKGSIYGPSRLLDFEMEVGAFVGGAPNPLGQPLTMAEADEHLFGLVLMNDWSARDIQKWEYVPLGPFTAKNFATSISPWVVTLDALRPFLCPTSACTQDNPVPLPYLRDPDYASYDIHLEVSLQSAGLPFPHPISRSNFRHLYWTIRQQLVHHSVTGCNLRPGDLLGSGTISGTDDSSLGSLLELSWKGSREVEVGDGPTRKFLRDGDSVVLRGWSQGKDFRVGFGVCEGRVLPAGTKVSSLLAPEGPPVRYGGLRLHGYWRSSATWRVRIALEWKDLEYEYVPVHLVEGEQNSSAYAALNPLGQVPTFEICDLATGRKVVLTQSLAIIEFLDEAFPETKPMLPRGGSEAPLKRAQVRRVAEIVNSGIQPLQNLATMSTITAKSGGALDGKDFGRDAIVTGLAALESIVKGLAGKYCVGNRISFADAALVPQLYNARRFGVDLSVYPTLIRVEKEISGLDAFKRAHPDAQTDAIK
;
A
#
# COMPACT_ATOMS: atom_id res chain seq x y z
N MET A 1 30.44 10.60 26.99
CA MET A 1 31.10 9.52 27.76
C MET A 1 30.69 8.21 27.14
N VAL A 2 31.63 7.55 26.46
CA VAL A 2 31.43 6.24 25.84
C VAL A 2 31.42 5.20 26.96
N THR A 3 30.24 4.81 27.42
CA THR A 3 30.09 3.56 28.17
C THR A 3 30.37 2.43 27.20
N SER A 4 31.34 1.59 27.54
CA SER A 4 31.74 0.42 26.75
C SER A 4 30.53 -0.47 26.47
N LEU A 5 30.12 -0.56 25.20
CA LEU A 5 29.29 -1.66 24.71
C LEU A 5 30.15 -2.93 24.84
N GLY A 6 29.84 -3.76 25.83
CA GLY A 6 30.50 -5.04 26.02
C GLY A 6 30.25 -5.97 24.83
N ASN A 7 31.30 -6.68 24.40
CA ASN A 7 31.29 -7.91 23.59
C ASN A 7 30.14 -8.10 22.58
N GLU A 8 29.86 -7.14 21.69
CA GLU A 8 28.99 -7.41 20.53
C GLU A 8 29.65 -8.36 19.49
N GLU A 9 30.97 -8.60 19.60
CA GLU A 9 31.75 -9.42 18.66
C GLU A 9 31.57 -10.95 18.83
N GLU A 10 30.87 -11.45 19.86
CA GLU A 10 30.75 -12.89 20.15
C GLU A 10 29.32 -13.48 19.98
N ALA A 11 28.32 -12.69 19.60
CA ALA A 11 26.94 -13.16 19.51
C ALA A 11 26.67 -13.90 18.18
N GLU A 12 26.57 -15.23 18.23
CA GLU A 12 26.28 -16.09 17.07
C GLU A 12 24.78 -16.29 16.84
N CYS A 13 24.34 -16.29 15.57
CA CYS A 13 22.98 -16.69 15.18
C CYS A 13 22.91 -18.21 15.00
N PHE A 14 21.75 -18.84 15.28
CA PHE A 14 21.58 -20.27 15.01
C PHE A 14 21.43 -20.59 13.50
N LEU A 15 21.13 -19.58 12.68
CA LEU A 15 21.08 -19.69 11.23
C LEU A 15 22.48 -19.50 10.64
N ASP A 16 22.80 -20.29 9.62
CA ASP A 16 24.02 -20.12 8.82
C ASP A 16 23.83 -18.97 7.82
N ILE A 17 24.53 -17.86 8.04
CA ILE A 17 24.41 -16.63 7.25
C ILE A 17 25.79 -16.25 6.74
N LYS A 18 25.89 -16.02 5.43
CA LYS A 18 27.15 -15.64 4.80
C LYS A 18 27.62 -14.25 5.27
N PRO A 19 28.93 -14.03 5.46
CA PRO A 19 29.48 -12.72 5.88
C PRO A 19 29.09 -11.53 4.99
N ASP A 20 28.94 -11.77 3.68
CA ASP A 20 28.59 -10.76 2.69
C ASP A 20 27.08 -10.58 2.49
N HIS A 21 26.26 -11.32 3.23
CA HIS A 21 24.80 -11.23 3.15
C HIS A 21 24.30 -9.93 3.79
N ASP A 22 23.44 -9.19 3.06
CA ASP A 22 22.92 -7.89 3.52
C ASP A 22 22.17 -8.01 4.87
N PHE A 23 21.42 -9.09 5.06
CA PHE A 23 20.61 -9.33 6.25
C PHE A 23 21.34 -10.21 7.27
N SER A 24 22.48 -9.74 7.77
CA SER A 24 23.17 -10.40 8.88
C SER A 24 22.38 -10.32 10.18
N TYR A 25 22.79 -11.12 11.17
CA TYR A 25 22.28 -11.06 12.54
C TYR A 25 22.47 -9.68 13.21
N HIS A 26 23.42 -8.88 12.72
CA HIS A 26 23.65 -7.50 13.16
C HIS A 26 22.73 -6.49 12.47
N ASN A 27 22.07 -6.85 11.37
CA ASN A 27 21.19 -5.95 10.64
C ASN A 27 19.77 -5.95 11.22
N LEU A 28 19.00 -7.02 10.98
CA LEU A 28 17.60 -7.16 11.41
C LEU A 28 16.71 -5.97 11.02
N PRO A 29 16.61 -5.62 9.72
CA PRO A 29 15.77 -4.51 9.28
C PRO A 29 14.30 -4.92 9.26
N TYR A 30 13.42 -3.93 9.45
CA TYR A 30 11.97 -4.15 9.47
C TYR A 30 11.36 -3.91 8.09
N GLY A 31 10.33 -4.67 7.74
CA GLY A 31 9.60 -4.50 6.48
C GLY A 31 8.18 -5.02 6.58
N ILE A 32 7.38 -4.76 5.53
CA ILE A 32 6.02 -5.28 5.40
C ILE A 32 6.01 -6.33 4.31
N PHE A 33 5.51 -7.51 4.64
CA PHE A 33 5.40 -8.62 3.71
C PHE A 33 4.03 -9.29 3.81
N SER A 34 3.62 -9.93 2.72
CA SER A 34 2.49 -10.86 2.70
C SER A 34 2.93 -12.20 2.11
N THR A 35 2.07 -13.21 2.20
CA THR A 35 2.21 -14.46 1.44
C THR A 35 0.96 -14.67 0.59
N ALA A 36 0.96 -15.71 -0.25
CA ALA A 36 -0.23 -16.08 -1.02
C ALA A 36 -1.50 -16.33 -0.17
N HIS A 37 -1.35 -16.56 1.14
CA HIS A 37 -2.43 -16.95 2.04
C HIS A 37 -2.63 -16.01 3.23
N SER A 38 -1.88 -14.92 3.32
CA SER A 38 -1.87 -14.07 4.52
C SER A 38 -1.76 -12.59 4.18
N ALA A 39 -2.40 -11.76 5.00
CA ALA A 39 -2.39 -10.31 4.83
C ALA A 39 -1.00 -9.69 5.09
N PRO A 40 -0.71 -8.50 4.52
CA PRO A 40 0.49 -7.73 4.83
C PRO A 40 0.66 -7.49 6.33
N ARG A 41 1.87 -7.71 6.84
CA ARG A 41 2.24 -7.58 8.27
C ARG A 41 3.73 -7.35 8.45
N VAL A 42 4.15 -7.09 9.69
CA VAL A 42 5.54 -6.77 10.01
C VAL A 42 6.41 -8.02 10.04
N GLY A 43 7.54 -7.95 9.34
CA GLY A 43 8.60 -8.95 9.39
C GLY A 43 9.98 -8.33 9.52
N VAL A 44 10.96 -9.19 9.82
CA VAL A 44 12.38 -8.83 9.89
C VAL A 44 13.18 -9.72 8.95
N ALA A 45 14.06 -9.13 8.14
CA ALA A 45 14.95 -9.91 7.28
C ALA A 45 16.12 -10.52 8.06
N ILE A 46 16.42 -11.80 7.82
CA ILE A 46 17.56 -12.52 8.41
C ILE A 46 18.03 -13.65 7.47
N GLY A 47 19.26 -13.54 6.95
CA GLY A 47 19.73 -14.42 5.87
C GLY A 47 18.73 -14.41 4.70
N ASP A 48 18.42 -15.59 4.15
CA ASP A 48 17.43 -15.78 3.07
C ASP A 48 15.96 -15.83 3.55
N TRP A 49 15.70 -15.37 4.78
CA TRP A 49 14.42 -15.53 5.46
C TRP A 49 13.81 -14.19 5.90
N VAL A 50 12.50 -14.21 6.05
CA VAL A 50 11.72 -13.22 6.79
C VAL A 50 11.22 -13.88 8.07
N LEU A 51 11.59 -13.29 9.21
CA LEU A 51 11.02 -13.60 10.51
C LEU A 51 9.70 -12.85 10.69
N ASP A 52 8.61 -13.60 10.81
CA ASP A 52 7.25 -13.10 10.99
C ASP A 52 7.02 -12.66 12.44
N LEU A 53 7.00 -11.34 12.66
CA LEU A 53 6.87 -10.78 14.00
C LEU A 53 5.44 -10.90 14.53
N SER A 54 4.43 -11.01 13.67
CA SER A 54 3.05 -11.14 14.12
C SER A 54 2.80 -12.51 14.76
N VAL A 55 3.41 -13.56 14.20
CA VAL A 55 3.35 -14.92 14.76
C VAL A 55 4.05 -14.94 16.12
N LEU A 56 5.26 -14.37 16.22
CA LEU A 56 5.97 -14.25 17.50
C LEU A 56 5.15 -13.46 18.54
N ALA A 57 4.52 -12.35 18.14
CA ALA A 57 3.67 -11.55 19.01
C ALA A 57 2.39 -12.27 19.48
N SER A 58 1.85 -13.18 18.67
CA SER A 58 0.62 -13.92 18.98
C SER A 58 0.86 -15.19 19.79
N GLU A 59 1.97 -15.88 19.53
CA GLU A 59 2.19 -17.23 20.04
C GLU A 59 3.22 -17.28 21.18
N THR A 60 3.90 -16.17 21.49
CA THR A 60 4.96 -16.10 22.50
C THR A 60 4.87 -14.82 23.34
N ASP A 61 5.54 -14.80 24.49
CA ASP A 61 5.62 -13.63 25.39
C ASP A 61 6.99 -12.92 25.33
N ILE A 62 7.71 -13.00 24.20
CA ILE A 62 9.09 -12.47 24.09
C ILE A 62 9.16 -10.95 24.11
N PHE A 63 8.06 -10.27 23.78
CA PHE A 63 8.02 -8.81 23.74
C PHE A 63 7.50 -8.27 25.06
N SER A 64 8.27 -7.40 25.70
CA SER A 64 7.96 -6.76 26.98
C SER A 64 6.98 -5.58 26.86
N PHE A 65 6.35 -5.40 25.70
CA PHE A 65 5.44 -4.30 25.37
C PHE A 65 4.26 -4.82 24.53
N ASP A 66 3.26 -3.97 24.29
CA ASP A 66 2.13 -4.33 23.41
C ASP A 66 2.59 -4.51 21.96
N ALA A 67 2.77 -5.77 21.57
CA ALA A 67 3.25 -6.18 20.25
C ALA A 67 2.13 -6.27 19.19
N SER A 68 0.92 -5.77 19.48
CA SER A 68 -0.19 -5.73 18.51
C SER A 68 0.19 -4.99 17.21
N CYS A 69 1.07 -3.99 17.29
CA CYS A 69 1.59 -3.26 16.13
C CYS A 69 2.28 -4.14 15.07
N PHE A 70 2.72 -5.36 15.40
CA PHE A 70 3.31 -6.27 14.43
C PHE A 70 2.30 -6.96 13.49
N HIS A 71 1.01 -6.85 13.79
CA HIS A 71 -0.07 -7.33 12.91
C HIS A 71 -0.47 -6.29 11.85
N GLU A 72 0.05 -5.07 11.94
CA GLU A 72 -0.34 -3.97 11.07
C GLU A 72 0.27 -4.10 9.67
N ALA A 73 -0.48 -3.66 8.66
CA ALA A 73 -0.04 -3.66 7.26
C ALA A 73 0.93 -2.51 6.91
N ALA A 74 1.44 -1.80 7.91
CA ALA A 74 2.41 -0.73 7.78
C ALA A 74 3.14 -0.51 9.11
N LEU A 75 4.42 -0.13 9.05
CA LEU A 75 5.25 0.06 10.25
C LEU A 75 4.85 1.28 11.09
N ASN A 76 3.94 2.15 10.64
CA ASN A 76 3.62 3.42 11.31
C ASN A 76 3.30 3.26 12.81
N ALA A 77 2.56 2.22 13.19
CA ALA A 77 2.20 1.98 14.59
C ALA A 77 3.43 1.60 15.46
N PHE A 78 4.38 0.86 14.89
CA PHE A 78 5.63 0.50 15.55
C PHE A 78 6.63 1.67 15.52
N MET A 79 6.76 2.36 14.38
CA MET A 79 7.54 3.60 14.23
C MET A 79 7.06 4.69 15.20
N GLY A 80 5.78 4.72 15.57
CA GLY A 80 5.25 5.69 16.52
C GLY A 80 5.55 5.38 17.99
N GLN A 81 6.12 4.22 18.29
CA GLN A 81 6.54 3.88 19.65
C GLN A 81 7.81 4.66 20.05
N PRO A 82 8.09 4.84 21.34
CA PRO A 82 9.36 5.42 21.79
C PRO A 82 10.57 4.57 21.40
N ARG A 83 11.75 5.19 21.25
CA ARG A 83 12.99 4.47 20.90
C ARG A 83 13.31 3.29 21.82
N ALA A 84 13.00 3.40 23.11
CA ALA A 84 13.15 2.32 24.07
C ALA A 84 12.40 1.03 23.66
N VAL A 85 11.22 1.17 23.03
CA VAL A 85 10.45 0.02 22.50
C VAL A 85 11.14 -0.59 21.29
N TRP A 86 11.69 0.23 20.38
CA TRP A 86 12.44 -0.29 19.23
C TRP A 86 13.69 -1.07 19.66
N THR A 87 14.44 -0.52 20.61
CA THR A 87 15.63 -1.17 21.18
C THR A 87 15.23 -2.46 21.90
N SER A 88 14.14 -2.46 22.67
CA SER A 88 13.65 -3.67 23.35
C SER A 88 13.17 -4.75 22.37
N ALA A 89 12.46 -4.36 21.30
CA ALA A 89 12.03 -5.28 20.24
C ALA A 89 13.24 -5.92 19.56
N ARG A 90 14.24 -5.11 19.18
CA ARG A 90 15.48 -5.58 18.58
C ARG A 90 16.22 -6.56 19.50
N ALA A 91 16.29 -6.27 20.80
CA ALA A 91 16.92 -7.16 21.78
C ALA A 91 16.20 -8.52 21.87
N ALA A 92 14.87 -8.52 21.93
CA ALA A 92 14.07 -9.74 21.94
C ALA A 92 14.24 -10.56 20.65
N ILE A 93 14.19 -9.91 19.48
CA ILE A 93 14.41 -10.56 18.18
C ILE A 93 15.82 -11.15 18.09
N ARG A 94 16.83 -10.43 18.57
CA ARG A 94 18.20 -10.95 18.65
C ARG A 94 18.27 -12.18 19.53
N GLN A 95 17.66 -12.14 20.72
CA GLN A 95 17.66 -13.26 21.65
C GLN A 95 17.08 -14.53 21.02
N VAL A 96 15.89 -14.46 20.39
CA VAL A 96 15.26 -15.64 19.79
C VAL A 96 16.02 -16.21 18.58
N LEU A 97 16.87 -15.40 17.95
CA LEU A 97 17.74 -15.79 16.85
C LEU A 97 19.13 -16.23 17.31
N SER A 98 19.48 -16.05 18.58
CA SER A 98 20.77 -16.43 19.15
C SER A 98 20.98 -17.94 19.15
N LYS A 99 22.21 -18.36 18.89
CA LYS A 99 22.62 -19.76 19.05
C LYS A 99 22.51 -20.18 20.51
N GLY A 100 21.86 -21.31 20.75
CA GLY A 100 21.59 -21.84 22.08
C GLY A 100 20.24 -21.40 22.67
N GLU A 101 19.51 -20.49 22.02
CA GLU A 101 18.16 -20.13 22.46
C GLU A 101 17.12 -21.12 21.88
N PRO A 102 16.43 -21.92 22.73
CA PRO A 102 15.65 -23.06 22.26
C PRO A 102 14.37 -22.67 21.50
N LEU A 103 13.81 -21.48 21.74
CA LEU A 103 12.47 -21.11 21.27
C LEU A 103 12.28 -21.32 19.76
N LEU A 104 13.20 -20.83 18.93
CA LEU A 104 13.17 -21.07 17.49
C LEU A 104 14.15 -22.16 17.05
N GLN A 105 15.20 -22.44 17.81
CA GLN A 105 16.21 -23.42 17.42
C GLN A 105 15.73 -24.87 17.62
N GLU A 106 14.89 -25.15 18.62
CA GLU A 106 14.41 -26.49 18.94
C GLU A 106 12.93 -26.71 18.57
N ASP A 107 12.10 -25.66 18.63
CA ASP A 107 10.69 -25.75 18.17
C ASP A 107 10.58 -25.65 16.64
N ALA A 108 10.68 -26.81 15.97
CA ALA A 108 10.54 -26.90 14.52
C ALA A 108 9.17 -26.44 14.00
N ALA A 109 8.10 -26.57 14.80
CA ALA A 109 6.75 -26.23 14.38
C ALA A 109 6.55 -24.71 14.39
N LEU A 110 6.98 -24.04 15.46
CA LEU A 110 6.99 -22.57 15.54
C LEU A 110 7.91 -22.00 14.46
N ARG A 111 9.14 -22.52 14.35
CA ARG A 111 10.12 -22.08 13.34
C ARG A 111 9.56 -22.14 11.91
N ALA A 112 8.85 -23.21 11.56
CA ALA A 112 8.28 -23.36 10.22
C ALA A 112 7.18 -22.32 9.89
N ARG A 113 6.51 -21.76 10.90
CA ARG A 113 5.51 -20.70 10.74
C ARG A 113 6.12 -19.30 10.82
N THR A 114 7.20 -19.13 11.58
CA THR A 114 7.84 -17.82 11.82
C THR A 114 8.95 -17.48 10.84
N LEU A 115 9.75 -18.44 10.36
CA LEU A 115 10.79 -18.19 9.36
C LEU A 115 10.32 -18.59 7.96
N LEU A 116 10.00 -17.59 7.15
CA LEU A 116 9.49 -17.76 5.79
C LEU A 116 10.58 -17.42 4.77
N PRO A 117 10.84 -18.27 3.77
CA PRO A 117 11.88 -17.99 2.79
C PRO A 117 11.44 -16.85 1.85
N PHE A 118 12.38 -16.01 1.39
CA PHE A 118 12.05 -14.84 0.58
C PHE A 118 11.19 -15.11 -0.66
N HIS A 119 11.39 -16.25 -1.33
CA HIS A 119 10.64 -16.60 -2.54
C HIS A 119 9.15 -16.89 -2.28
N ASN A 120 8.75 -17.06 -1.00
CA ASN A 120 7.35 -17.27 -0.60
C ASN A 120 6.65 -15.99 -0.13
N VAL A 121 7.36 -14.85 -0.09
CA VAL A 121 6.80 -13.58 0.37
C VAL A 121 6.73 -12.55 -0.74
N LYS A 122 5.74 -11.67 -0.65
CA LYS A 122 5.66 -10.44 -1.44
C LYS A 122 5.94 -9.26 -0.50
N MET A 123 6.90 -8.42 -0.87
CA MET A 123 7.20 -7.19 -0.12
C MET A 123 6.24 -6.06 -0.50
N HIS A 124 5.95 -5.18 0.48
CA HIS A 124 5.12 -3.99 0.34
C HIS A 124 5.88 -2.74 0.79
N LEU A 125 5.32 -1.56 0.52
CA LEU A 125 5.86 -0.32 1.09
C LEU A 125 5.91 -0.44 2.63
N PRO A 126 7.04 -0.09 3.27
CA PRO A 126 7.22 -0.33 4.70
C PRO A 126 6.31 0.53 5.58
N ALA A 127 5.89 1.70 5.10
CA ALA A 127 5.02 2.61 5.84
C ALA A 127 3.96 3.23 4.93
N ARG A 128 2.84 3.66 5.53
CA ARG A 128 1.93 4.64 4.94
C ARG A 128 2.59 6.00 5.07
N ILE A 129 3.22 6.47 4.00
CA ILE A 129 3.91 7.76 3.98
C ILE A 129 2.85 8.86 4.00
N GLY A 130 2.80 9.64 5.09
CA GLY A 130 1.93 10.80 5.21
C GLY A 130 2.44 11.92 4.33
N ASP A 131 3.62 12.42 4.68
CA ASP A 131 4.34 13.45 3.96
C ASP A 131 5.72 12.95 3.50
N TYR A 132 6.15 13.38 2.32
CA TYR A 132 7.50 13.16 1.79
C TYR A 132 8.15 14.52 1.56
N THR A 133 9.33 14.73 2.14
CA THR A 133 10.16 15.93 1.92
C THR A 133 11.50 15.49 1.39
N ASP A 134 11.99 16.19 0.38
CA ASP A 134 13.26 15.90 -0.27
C ASP A 134 14.24 17.04 -0.02
N PHE A 135 15.40 16.72 0.56
CA PHE A 135 16.44 17.70 0.86
C PHE A 135 17.43 17.85 -0.29
N TYR A 136 18.41 18.71 -0.10
CA TYR A 136 19.45 19.00 -1.09
C TYR A 136 20.81 19.12 -0.42
N SER A 137 21.19 18.06 0.32
CA SER A 137 22.20 18.15 1.39
C SER A 137 23.62 17.70 1.03
N SER A 138 23.88 17.20 -0.18
CA SER A 138 25.25 16.98 -0.68
C SER A 138 25.84 18.27 -1.23
N ARG A 139 27.01 18.67 -0.73
CA ARG A 139 27.71 19.89 -1.17
C ARG A 139 28.22 19.73 -2.59
N GLU A 140 28.78 18.58 -2.89
CA GLU A 140 29.35 18.21 -4.17
C GLU A 140 28.25 18.25 -5.24
N HIS A 141 27.10 17.60 -4.97
CA HIS A 141 25.95 17.65 -5.88
C HIS A 141 25.47 19.09 -6.12
N ALA A 142 25.25 19.85 -5.04
CA ALA A 142 24.81 21.24 -5.12
C ALA A 142 25.79 22.12 -5.93
N THR A 143 27.09 21.90 -5.74
CA THR A 143 28.16 22.60 -6.45
C THR A 143 28.20 22.21 -7.91
N ASN A 144 28.12 20.92 -8.24
CA ASN A 144 28.14 20.41 -9.62
C ASN A 144 26.98 20.97 -10.44
N VAL A 145 25.75 20.84 -9.93
CA VAL A 145 24.57 21.43 -10.57
C VAL A 145 24.73 22.95 -10.69
N GLY A 146 25.20 23.61 -9.62
CA GLY A 146 25.53 25.02 -9.64
C GLY A 146 26.45 25.44 -10.77
N ILE A 147 27.57 24.73 -10.96
CA ILE A 147 28.52 24.98 -12.04
C ILE A 147 27.85 24.83 -13.41
N MET A 148 27.06 23.77 -13.63
CA MET A 148 26.41 23.50 -14.92
C MET A 148 25.34 24.54 -15.33
N PHE A 149 24.77 25.26 -14.37
CA PHE A 149 23.67 26.20 -14.61
C PHE A 149 24.01 27.66 -14.35
N ARG A 150 24.92 27.96 -13.42
CA ARG A 150 25.28 29.31 -12.97
C ARG A 150 26.77 29.63 -13.06
N GLY A 151 27.60 28.66 -13.44
CA GLY A 151 29.05 28.79 -13.48
C GLY A 151 29.72 28.61 -12.11
N LYS A 152 31.05 28.47 -12.13
CA LYS A 152 31.85 28.09 -10.95
C LYS A 152 31.80 29.11 -9.81
N GLU A 153 31.75 30.39 -10.14
CA GLU A 153 31.75 31.48 -9.15
C GLU A 153 30.44 31.56 -8.36
N ASN A 154 29.32 31.08 -8.92
CA ASN A 154 27.98 31.15 -8.34
C ASN A 154 27.36 29.76 -8.11
N ALA A 155 28.22 28.77 -7.85
CA ALA A 155 27.82 27.38 -7.79
C ALA A 155 26.83 27.12 -6.64
N LEU A 156 27.16 27.52 -5.41
CA LEU A 156 26.23 27.42 -4.28
C LEU A 156 25.40 28.70 -4.13
N GLN A 157 24.11 28.53 -3.88
CA GLN A 157 23.25 29.65 -3.52
C GLN A 157 23.60 30.16 -2.11
N PRO A 158 23.43 31.46 -1.82
CA PRO A 158 23.87 32.04 -0.54
C PRO A 158 23.32 31.35 0.70
N ASN A 159 22.10 30.81 0.65
CA ASN A 159 21.44 30.15 1.78
C ASN A 159 21.93 28.71 2.05
N TRP A 160 22.55 28.06 1.07
CA TRP A 160 22.78 26.60 1.11
C TRP A 160 23.68 26.16 2.26
N LEU A 161 24.68 26.97 2.62
CA LEU A 161 25.57 26.70 3.77
C LEU A 161 24.98 27.12 5.13
N HIS A 162 23.80 27.74 5.16
CA HIS A 162 23.16 28.22 6.39
C HIS A 162 21.98 27.37 6.85
N LEU A 163 21.33 26.65 5.93
CA LEU A 163 20.22 25.76 6.24
C LEU A 163 20.18 24.57 5.26
N PRO A 164 19.68 23.39 5.69
CA PRO A 164 19.42 22.27 4.80
C PRO A 164 18.21 22.59 3.92
N VAL A 165 18.48 23.06 2.70
CA VAL A 165 17.44 23.36 1.70
C VAL A 165 16.68 22.07 1.39
N GLY A 166 15.35 22.16 1.33
CA GLY A 166 14.47 21.06 0.93
C GLY A 166 13.13 21.56 0.40
N TYR A 167 12.35 20.65 -0.16
CA TYR A 167 11.03 20.91 -0.73
C TYR A 167 10.08 19.73 -0.47
N HIS A 168 8.78 19.98 -0.49
CA HIS A 168 7.80 18.90 -0.37
C HIS A 168 7.79 18.06 -1.65
N GLY A 169 8.12 16.78 -1.52
CA GLY A 169 7.98 15.78 -2.56
C GLY A 169 6.53 15.30 -2.70
N ARG A 170 6.34 14.20 -3.42
CA ARG A 170 5.00 13.62 -3.65
C ARG A 170 4.87 12.23 -3.03
N ALA A 171 4.26 12.15 -1.85
CA ALA A 171 4.05 10.90 -1.14
C ALA A 171 3.28 9.84 -1.96
N SER A 172 2.26 10.25 -2.74
CA SER A 172 1.41 9.30 -3.49
C SER A 172 2.13 8.55 -4.62
N SER A 173 3.31 9.02 -5.04
CA SER A 173 4.12 8.42 -6.10
C SER A 173 5.39 7.77 -5.57
N VAL A 174 5.52 7.65 -4.23
CA VAL A 174 6.55 6.78 -3.64
C VAL A 174 6.11 5.34 -3.82
N VAL A 175 6.95 4.53 -4.46
CA VAL A 175 6.68 3.14 -4.82
C VAL A 175 7.78 2.23 -4.29
N ILE A 176 7.44 0.96 -4.05
CA ILE A 176 8.39 -0.04 -3.63
C ILE A 176 9.34 -0.42 -4.78
N SER A 177 10.57 -0.78 -4.45
CA SER A 177 11.54 -1.45 -5.32
C SER A 177 10.90 -2.53 -6.21
N GLY A 178 11.32 -2.60 -7.47
CA GLY A 178 10.78 -3.49 -8.51
C GLY A 178 9.60 -2.90 -9.30
N THR A 179 8.98 -1.82 -8.81
CA THR A 179 7.89 -1.14 -9.54
C THR A 179 8.43 -0.48 -10.81
N PRO A 180 7.88 -0.78 -12.01
CA PRO A 180 8.32 -0.13 -13.23
C PRO A 180 7.99 1.37 -13.26
N VAL A 181 8.87 2.16 -13.87
CA VAL A 181 8.78 3.63 -13.95
C VAL A 181 8.44 4.03 -15.37
N ILE A 182 7.27 4.63 -15.56
CA ILE A 182 6.84 5.09 -16.88
C ILE A 182 7.52 6.42 -17.17
N ARG A 183 8.22 6.52 -18.31
CA ARG A 183 8.79 7.80 -18.77
C ARG A 183 7.68 8.87 -18.82
N PRO A 184 7.84 9.99 -18.11
CA PRO A 184 6.79 11.01 -18.05
C PRO A 184 6.68 11.75 -19.38
N GLN A 185 5.45 12.18 -19.70
CA GLN A 185 5.19 13.20 -20.70
C GLN A 185 4.94 14.53 -19.99
N GLY A 186 5.44 15.64 -20.55
CA GLY A 186 5.29 16.95 -19.94
C GLY A 186 5.57 18.08 -20.92
N GLN A 187 5.54 19.31 -20.41
CA GLN A 187 5.96 20.48 -21.17
C GLN A 187 7.48 20.57 -21.17
N LEU A 188 8.04 20.76 -22.36
CA LEU A 188 9.46 20.92 -22.62
C LEU A 188 9.70 22.25 -23.30
N GLN A 189 10.87 22.86 -23.13
CA GLN A 189 11.27 23.99 -23.96
C GLN A 189 11.29 23.56 -25.44
N ALA A 190 10.66 24.35 -26.32
CA ALA A 190 10.69 24.10 -27.76
C ALA A 190 12.11 24.18 -28.32
N ASP A 191 12.91 25.10 -27.77
CA ASP A 191 14.34 25.27 -28.02
C ASP A 191 15.06 25.34 -26.67
N SER A 192 16.05 24.45 -26.46
CA SER A 192 16.76 24.35 -25.18
C SER A 192 17.68 25.55 -24.89
N THR A 193 17.90 26.42 -25.90
CA THR A 193 18.76 27.60 -25.83
C THR A 193 18.00 28.92 -25.86
N ASP A 194 16.72 28.93 -26.24
CA ASP A 194 15.90 30.13 -26.37
C ASP A 194 14.47 29.90 -25.82
N ASP A 195 14.23 30.39 -24.61
CA ASP A 195 12.95 30.27 -23.91
C ASP A 195 11.80 31.02 -24.60
N LYS A 196 12.12 32.02 -25.44
CA LYS A 196 11.11 32.81 -26.18
C LYS A 196 10.40 32.02 -27.26
N LYS A 197 10.93 30.86 -27.65
CA LYS A 197 10.28 29.97 -28.63
C LYS A 197 9.14 29.13 -28.03
N GLY A 198 8.86 29.29 -26.74
CA GLY A 198 7.73 28.64 -26.08
C GLY A 198 7.98 27.18 -25.72
N SER A 199 6.90 26.42 -25.54
CA SER A 199 6.94 25.02 -25.11
C SER A 199 6.32 24.05 -26.11
N ILE A 200 6.77 22.80 -26.04
CA ILE A 200 6.18 21.64 -26.73
C ILE A 200 5.74 20.61 -25.69
N TYR A 201 4.77 19.77 -26.04
CA TYR A 201 4.35 18.64 -25.20
C TYR A 201 4.92 17.34 -25.76
N GLY A 202 5.52 16.51 -24.89
CA GLY A 202 6.08 15.24 -25.33
C GLY A 202 6.76 14.44 -24.21
N PRO A 203 7.30 13.26 -24.53
CA PRO A 203 8.06 12.46 -23.58
C PRO A 203 9.36 13.16 -23.17
N SER A 204 9.72 13.05 -21.89
CA SER A 204 11.02 13.54 -21.39
C SER A 204 12.18 12.88 -22.15
N ARG A 205 13.15 13.69 -22.54
CA ARG A 205 14.38 13.32 -23.24
C ARG A 205 15.56 13.16 -22.29
N LEU A 206 15.48 13.77 -21.10
CA LEU A 206 16.55 13.82 -20.11
C LEU A 206 16.09 13.16 -18.79
N LEU A 207 15.70 11.88 -18.88
CA LEU A 207 15.28 11.09 -17.72
C LEU A 207 16.51 10.61 -16.94
N ASP A 208 16.45 10.72 -15.62
CA ASP A 208 17.58 10.51 -14.73
C ASP A 208 17.18 9.76 -13.45
N PHE A 209 18.18 9.19 -12.79
CA PHE A 209 18.09 8.71 -11.42
C PHE A 209 18.72 9.74 -10.47
N GLU A 210 18.35 9.68 -9.20
CA GLU A 210 19.04 10.39 -8.12
C GLU A 210 19.33 9.41 -6.99
N MET A 211 20.61 9.18 -6.69
CA MET A 211 21.05 8.26 -5.65
C MET A 211 20.87 8.89 -4.28
N GLU A 212 19.93 8.37 -3.50
CA GLU A 212 19.54 8.93 -2.22
C GLU A 212 19.36 7.87 -1.13
N VAL A 213 19.28 8.36 0.10
CA VAL A 213 18.82 7.60 1.26
C VAL A 213 17.64 8.35 1.88
N GLY A 214 16.55 7.64 2.12
CA GLY A 214 15.38 8.17 2.82
C GLY A 214 15.42 7.80 4.30
N ALA A 215 15.11 8.75 5.18
CA ALA A 215 14.93 8.52 6.60
C ALA A 215 13.44 8.51 6.97
N PHE A 216 13.01 7.49 7.70
CA PHE A 216 11.66 7.44 8.26
C PHE A 216 11.62 8.13 9.62
N VAL A 217 10.67 9.06 9.76
CA VAL A 217 10.33 9.66 11.05
C VAL A 217 9.66 8.61 11.93
N GLY A 218 10.07 8.54 13.19
CA GLY A 218 9.45 7.76 14.25
C GLY A 218 9.17 8.59 15.49
N GLY A 219 8.91 7.91 16.60
CA GLY A 219 8.64 8.50 17.90
C GLY A 219 7.23 9.07 18.00
N ALA A 220 6.94 9.77 19.09
CA ALA A 220 5.69 10.50 19.17
C ALA A 220 5.69 11.67 18.15
N PRO A 221 4.58 11.94 17.44
CA PRO A 221 4.51 13.12 16.59
C PRO A 221 4.78 14.40 17.40
N ASN A 222 5.58 15.32 16.87
CA ASN A 222 5.69 16.65 17.49
C ASN A 222 4.40 17.45 17.21
N PRO A 223 3.81 18.12 18.21
CA PRO A 223 2.62 18.93 17.98
C PRO A 223 2.89 20.08 17.00
N LEU A 224 1.86 20.48 16.23
CA LEU A 224 1.94 21.66 15.37
C LEU A 224 2.31 22.89 16.21
N GLY A 225 3.30 23.65 15.76
CA GLY A 225 3.86 24.80 16.47
C GLY A 225 4.99 24.47 17.45
N GLN A 226 5.34 23.18 17.63
CA GLN A 226 6.39 22.75 18.56
C GLN A 226 7.54 22.09 17.78
N PRO A 227 8.66 22.80 17.55
CA PRO A 227 9.79 22.26 16.80
C PRO A 227 10.54 21.18 17.61
N LEU A 228 11.14 20.23 16.90
CA LEU A 228 12.08 19.28 17.47
C LEU A 228 13.45 19.94 17.66
N THR A 229 14.14 19.57 18.73
CA THR A 229 15.50 20.01 19.00
C THR A 229 16.53 18.96 18.57
N MET A 230 17.80 19.37 18.44
CA MET A 230 18.89 18.44 18.11
C MET A 230 19.02 17.28 19.11
N ALA A 231 18.71 17.52 20.39
CA ALA A 231 18.75 16.48 21.43
C ALA A 231 17.64 15.42 21.27
N GLU A 232 16.55 15.75 20.56
CA GLU A 232 15.41 14.86 20.33
C GLU A 232 15.52 14.13 18.98
N ALA A 233 16.52 14.44 18.15
CA ALA A 233 16.58 13.95 16.77
C ALA A 233 16.65 12.42 16.68
N ASP A 234 17.49 11.78 17.50
CA ASP A 234 17.64 10.32 17.51
C ASP A 234 16.39 9.58 18.02
N GLU A 235 15.55 10.23 18.82
CA GLU A 235 14.28 9.68 19.30
C GLU A 235 13.18 9.71 18.22
N HIS A 236 13.40 10.46 17.13
CA HIS A 236 12.44 10.64 16.03
C HIS A 236 12.96 10.13 14.69
N LEU A 237 14.15 9.53 14.63
CA LEU A 237 14.68 8.88 13.43
C LEU A 237 14.66 7.36 13.63
N PHE A 238 13.67 6.70 13.03
CA PHE A 238 13.49 5.25 13.20
C PHE A 238 14.55 4.44 12.44
N GLY A 239 14.72 4.75 11.16
CA GLY A 239 15.62 4.00 10.28
C GLY A 239 15.65 4.55 8.86
N LEU A 240 16.49 3.91 8.04
CA LEU A 240 16.87 4.37 6.72
C LEU A 240 16.48 3.35 5.64
N VAL A 241 16.20 3.84 4.45
CA VAL A 241 15.98 3.07 3.21
C VAL A 241 16.80 3.67 2.07
N LEU A 242 17.15 2.86 1.07
CA LEU A 242 17.65 3.38 -0.21
C LEU A 242 16.50 4.07 -0.94
N MET A 243 16.80 5.17 -1.62
CA MET A 243 15.81 5.93 -2.39
C MET A 243 16.36 6.32 -3.75
N ASN A 244 15.51 6.23 -4.79
CA ASN A 244 15.79 6.78 -6.10
C ASN A 244 14.70 7.79 -6.46
N ASP A 245 15.06 9.07 -6.48
CA ASP A 245 14.15 10.15 -6.87
C ASP A 245 14.21 10.42 -8.38
N TRP A 246 13.37 9.70 -9.13
CA TRP A 246 13.40 9.74 -10.58
C TRP A 246 13.11 11.15 -11.10
N SER A 247 13.93 11.59 -12.05
CA SER A 247 13.96 13.01 -12.43
C SER A 247 13.89 13.21 -13.93
N ALA A 248 12.91 13.99 -14.39
CA ALA A 248 12.81 14.43 -15.78
C ALA A 248 13.43 15.83 -15.95
N ARG A 249 14.75 15.88 -16.15
CA ARG A 249 15.57 17.11 -16.05
C ARG A 249 15.14 18.23 -17.02
N ASP A 250 14.63 17.86 -18.19
CA ASP A 250 14.13 18.80 -19.20
C ASP A 250 12.77 19.41 -18.85
N ILE A 251 11.86 18.62 -18.27
CA ILE A 251 10.62 19.13 -17.67
C ILE A 251 10.98 20.05 -16.50
N GLN A 252 11.88 19.58 -15.62
CA GLN A 252 12.29 20.31 -14.41
C GLN A 252 12.81 21.70 -14.75
N LYS A 253 13.75 21.79 -15.70
CA LYS A 253 14.36 23.05 -16.14
C LYS A 253 13.31 24.08 -16.57
N TRP A 254 12.22 23.63 -17.19
CA TRP A 254 11.15 24.52 -17.67
C TRP A 254 10.20 24.97 -16.56
N GLU A 255 9.87 24.09 -15.61
CA GLU A 255 8.82 24.37 -14.61
C GLU A 255 9.31 24.96 -13.29
N TYR A 256 10.57 24.74 -12.90
CA TYR A 256 10.97 24.88 -11.50
C TYR A 256 11.07 26.33 -11.00
N VAL A 257 11.14 27.32 -11.90
CA VAL A 257 11.23 28.73 -11.50
C VAL A 257 9.82 29.34 -11.47
N PRO A 258 9.38 29.93 -10.35
CA PRO A 258 10.09 30.13 -9.08
C PRO A 258 9.78 29.10 -7.98
N LEU A 259 8.88 28.14 -8.23
CA LEU A 259 8.22 27.37 -7.16
C LEU A 259 8.92 26.06 -6.76
N GLY A 260 10.03 25.71 -7.40
CA GLY A 260 10.73 24.46 -7.20
C GLY A 260 10.25 23.33 -8.12
N PRO A 261 10.89 22.15 -8.06
CA PRO A 261 10.54 20.99 -8.88
C PRO A 261 9.13 20.48 -8.55
N PHE A 262 8.40 20.00 -9.57
CA PHE A 262 7.02 19.53 -9.40
C PHE A 262 6.71 18.30 -10.26
N THR A 263 6.24 18.48 -11.51
CA THR A 263 5.86 17.34 -12.38
C THR A 263 7.07 16.55 -12.87
N ALA A 264 8.25 17.15 -12.79
CA ALA A 264 9.51 16.49 -13.13
C ALA A 264 10.01 15.51 -12.06
N LYS A 265 9.36 15.42 -10.91
CA LYS A 265 9.70 14.52 -9.78
C LYS A 265 8.51 13.68 -9.32
N ASN A 266 7.29 14.23 -9.39
CA ASN A 266 6.09 13.57 -8.84
C ASN A 266 5.56 12.34 -9.61
N PHE A 267 6.27 11.89 -10.65
CA PHE A 267 5.84 10.76 -11.48
C PHE A 267 6.26 9.41 -10.89
N ALA A 268 7.38 9.35 -10.17
CA ALA A 268 7.83 8.17 -9.42
C ALA A 268 9.00 8.52 -8.48
N THR A 269 8.98 7.99 -7.26
CA THR A 269 10.14 7.90 -6.36
C THR A 269 10.18 6.45 -5.86
N SER A 270 11.31 5.74 -5.99
CA SER A 270 11.40 4.33 -5.55
C SER A 270 12.14 4.22 -4.22
N ILE A 271 11.69 3.33 -3.32
CA ILE A 271 12.42 3.00 -2.09
C ILE A 271 12.67 1.50 -1.89
N SER A 272 13.76 1.14 -1.22
CA SER A 272 14.01 -0.25 -0.79
C SER A 272 12.97 -0.69 0.27
N PRO A 273 12.61 -1.98 0.33
CA PRO A 273 11.52 -2.44 1.19
C PRO A 273 11.91 -2.61 2.67
N TRP A 274 13.21 -2.70 2.97
CA TRP A 274 13.74 -2.98 4.31
C TRP A 274 14.25 -1.71 4.97
N VAL A 275 13.65 -1.34 6.11
CA VAL A 275 14.04 -0.19 6.93
C VAL A 275 15.12 -0.63 7.92
N VAL A 276 16.36 -0.22 7.64
CA VAL A 276 17.52 -0.49 8.51
C VAL A 276 17.51 0.52 9.66
N THR A 277 17.45 0.06 10.90
CA THR A 277 17.33 0.97 12.05
C THR A 277 18.64 1.68 12.36
N LEU A 278 18.56 2.86 12.98
CA LEU A 278 19.77 3.55 13.45
C LEU A 278 20.53 2.75 14.51
N ASP A 279 19.84 1.92 15.31
CA ASP A 279 20.48 1.00 16.26
C ASP A 279 21.36 -0.04 15.55
N ALA A 280 20.97 -0.52 14.36
CA ALA A 280 21.79 -1.43 13.55
C ALA A 280 22.99 -0.71 12.89
N LEU A 281 22.83 0.59 12.59
CA LEU A 281 23.87 1.41 11.96
C LEU A 281 24.84 2.05 12.96
N ARG A 282 24.52 2.05 14.25
CA ARG A 282 25.32 2.68 15.31
C ARG A 282 26.81 2.28 15.29
N PRO A 283 27.22 1.03 15.03
CA PRO A 283 28.64 0.66 14.93
C PRO A 283 29.39 1.36 13.78
N PHE A 284 28.65 1.91 12.81
CA PHE A 284 29.19 2.57 11.61
C PHE A 284 29.06 4.08 11.65
N LEU A 285 28.73 4.65 12.83
CA LEU A 285 28.74 6.09 13.04
C LEU A 285 30.17 6.62 12.82
N CYS A 286 30.33 7.62 11.96
CA CYS A 286 31.60 8.22 11.61
C CYS A 286 31.46 9.74 11.46
N PRO A 287 32.56 10.52 11.50
CA PRO A 287 32.50 11.90 11.06
C PRO A 287 31.99 11.99 9.61
N THR A 288 31.28 13.07 9.28
CA THR A 288 31.06 13.37 7.86
C THR A 288 32.41 13.55 7.14
N SER A 289 32.44 13.17 5.88
CA SER A 289 33.56 13.43 4.96
C SER A 289 33.39 14.75 4.18
N ALA A 290 32.24 15.40 4.32
CA ALA A 290 32.09 16.79 3.90
C ALA A 290 33.01 17.69 4.73
N CYS A 291 33.19 18.94 4.32
CA CYS A 291 33.98 19.88 5.10
C CYS A 291 33.34 20.16 6.48
N THR A 292 34.15 20.73 7.38
CA THR A 292 33.69 21.29 8.64
C THR A 292 32.65 22.39 8.42
N GLN A 293 31.74 22.56 9.38
CA GLN A 293 30.76 23.66 9.39
C GLN A 293 31.28 24.83 10.23
N ASP A 294 32.50 25.28 9.93
CA ASP A 294 33.17 26.41 10.59
C ASP A 294 33.04 27.73 9.81
N ASN A 295 32.77 27.64 8.50
CA ASN A 295 32.58 28.81 7.64
C ASN A 295 31.45 28.65 6.60
N PRO A 296 30.25 29.19 6.89
CA PRO A 296 29.81 29.78 8.15
C PRO A 296 29.49 28.70 9.19
N VAL A 297 29.62 29.05 10.47
CA VAL A 297 29.08 28.24 11.57
C VAL A 297 27.54 28.25 11.51
N PRO A 298 26.85 27.10 11.54
CA PRO A 298 25.41 27.04 11.60
C PRO A 298 24.84 27.73 12.85
N LEU A 299 23.62 28.21 12.73
CA LEU A 299 22.88 28.79 13.86
C LEU A 299 22.70 27.75 14.97
N PRO A 300 22.59 28.16 16.25
CA PRO A 300 22.59 27.25 17.41
C PRO A 300 21.65 26.05 17.32
N TYR A 301 20.46 26.20 16.73
CA TYR A 301 19.48 25.11 16.62
C TYR A 301 19.92 23.96 15.69
N LEU A 302 20.82 24.23 14.74
CA LEU A 302 21.39 23.23 13.82
C LEU A 302 22.72 22.67 14.28
N ARG A 303 23.27 23.14 15.40
CA ARG A 303 24.57 22.66 15.87
C ARG A 303 24.41 21.25 16.44
N ASP A 304 24.93 20.29 15.69
CA ASP A 304 25.08 18.91 16.14
C ASP A 304 26.47 18.78 16.81
N PRO A 305 26.56 18.48 18.12
CA PRO A 305 27.84 18.34 18.81
C PRO A 305 28.70 17.19 18.26
N ASP A 306 28.07 16.18 17.67
CA ASP A 306 28.77 15.02 17.11
C ASP A 306 29.16 15.27 15.64
N TYR A 307 28.38 16.11 14.93
CA TYR A 307 28.43 16.34 13.48
C TYR A 307 28.85 15.07 12.71
N ALA A 308 28.06 14.02 12.94
CA ALA A 308 28.35 12.67 12.50
C ALA A 308 27.38 12.21 11.41
N SER A 309 27.85 11.26 10.60
CA SER A 309 27.09 10.51 9.62
C SER A 309 27.32 9.01 9.83
N TYR A 310 26.88 8.20 8.88
CA TYR A 310 27.08 6.76 8.88
C TYR A 310 27.90 6.34 7.67
N ASP A 311 28.85 5.42 7.87
CA ASP A 311 29.63 4.82 6.78
C ASP A 311 28.77 3.79 6.05
N ILE A 312 28.00 4.28 5.07
CA ILE A 312 27.12 3.46 4.23
C ILE A 312 27.64 3.60 2.79
N HIS A 313 28.23 2.53 2.28
CA HIS A 313 28.59 2.42 0.88
C HIS A 313 27.33 2.42 0.03
N LEU A 314 27.34 3.19 -1.06
CA LEU A 314 26.25 3.29 -2.01
C LEU A 314 26.77 2.95 -3.41
N GLU A 315 26.03 2.13 -4.14
CA GLU A 315 26.37 1.77 -5.52
C GLU A 315 25.13 1.85 -6.40
N VAL A 316 25.22 2.58 -7.51
CA VAL A 316 24.22 2.55 -8.58
C VAL A 316 24.78 1.74 -9.74
N SER A 317 24.01 0.74 -10.14
CA SER A 317 24.25 -0.02 -11.35
C SER A 317 23.14 0.22 -12.38
N LEU A 318 23.51 0.15 -13.66
CA LEU A 318 22.59 0.24 -14.78
C LEU A 318 22.61 -1.06 -15.58
N GLN A 319 21.43 -1.62 -15.84
CA GLN A 319 21.25 -2.70 -16.81
C GLN A 319 20.61 -2.12 -18.06
N SER A 320 21.39 -2.02 -19.13
CA SER A 320 20.88 -1.61 -20.44
C SER A 320 20.37 -2.80 -21.26
N ALA A 321 19.51 -2.53 -22.25
CA ALA A 321 19.03 -3.54 -23.17
C ALA A 321 20.21 -4.28 -23.86
N GLY A 322 20.21 -5.62 -23.77
CA GLY A 322 21.25 -6.48 -24.32
C GLY A 322 22.30 -6.94 -23.31
N LEU A 323 22.38 -6.32 -22.12
CA LEU A 323 23.27 -6.78 -21.05
C LEU A 323 22.58 -7.82 -20.16
N PRO A 324 23.25 -8.96 -19.89
CA PRO A 324 22.68 -10.03 -19.07
C PRO A 324 22.60 -9.64 -17.57
N PHE A 325 23.43 -8.71 -17.12
CA PHE A 325 23.54 -8.28 -15.73
C PHE A 325 23.67 -6.75 -15.62
N PRO A 326 23.29 -6.14 -14.48
CA PRO A 326 23.54 -4.72 -14.22
C PRO A 326 25.04 -4.44 -14.03
N HIS A 327 25.50 -3.27 -14.49
CA HIS A 327 26.88 -2.82 -14.37
C HIS A 327 26.99 -1.56 -13.49
N PRO A 328 27.91 -1.51 -12.51
CA PRO A 328 28.14 -0.33 -11.69
C PRO A 328 28.55 0.89 -12.52
N ILE A 329 27.88 2.01 -12.31
CA ILE A 329 28.18 3.30 -12.95
C ILE A 329 28.53 4.40 -11.94
N SER A 330 28.22 4.20 -10.66
CA SER A 330 28.61 5.11 -9.58
C SER A 330 28.77 4.37 -8.26
N ARG A 331 29.77 4.75 -7.48
CA ARG A 331 30.07 4.26 -6.13
C ARG A 331 30.39 5.45 -5.23
N SER A 332 29.57 5.64 -4.21
CA SER A 332 29.63 6.78 -3.31
C SER A 332 29.44 6.33 -1.87
N ASN A 333 29.21 7.29 -0.98
CA ASN A 333 29.00 7.02 0.43
C ASN A 333 28.07 8.05 1.07
N PHE A 334 27.18 7.59 1.95
CA PHE A 334 26.26 8.45 2.69
C PHE A 334 26.98 9.49 3.57
N ARG A 335 28.20 9.19 4.03
CA ARG A 335 29.03 10.13 4.79
C ARG A 335 29.48 11.36 4.01
N HIS A 336 29.18 11.48 2.72
CA HIS A 336 29.45 12.70 1.93
C HIS A 336 28.42 13.81 2.15
N LEU A 337 27.29 13.55 2.82
CA LEU A 337 26.31 14.59 3.13
C LEU A 337 26.93 15.68 4.04
N TYR A 338 26.68 16.94 3.67
CA TYR A 338 27.08 18.11 4.46
C TYR A 338 26.06 18.41 5.55
N TRP A 339 24.77 18.33 5.24
CA TRP A 339 23.72 18.41 6.26
C TRP A 339 23.30 17.00 6.67
N THR A 340 23.42 16.70 7.96
CA THR A 340 23.06 15.37 8.51
C THR A 340 21.55 15.18 8.55
N ILE A 341 21.08 13.94 8.62
CA ILE A 341 19.64 13.64 8.79
C ILE A 341 19.07 14.21 10.09
N ARG A 342 19.90 14.35 11.13
CA ARG A 342 19.52 15.04 12.38
C ARG A 342 19.23 16.53 12.10
N GLN A 343 20.12 17.20 11.37
CA GLN A 343 19.94 18.60 10.97
C GLN A 343 18.74 18.79 10.04
N GLN A 344 18.52 17.87 9.09
CA GLN A 344 17.35 17.88 8.21
C GLN A 344 16.04 17.83 9.00
N LEU A 345 15.91 16.86 9.92
CA LEU A 345 14.75 16.69 10.78
C LEU A 345 14.47 17.94 11.64
N VAL A 346 15.50 18.45 12.31
CA VAL A 346 15.40 19.63 13.18
C VAL A 346 15.03 20.87 12.38
N HIS A 347 15.64 21.07 11.20
CA HIS A 347 15.28 22.18 10.33
C HIS A 347 13.84 22.11 9.85
N HIS A 348 13.37 20.93 9.46
CA HIS A 348 12.01 20.73 8.94
C HIS A 348 10.96 21.25 9.92
N SER A 349 11.13 20.89 11.19
CA SER A 349 10.18 21.25 12.25
C SER A 349 10.35 22.67 12.80
N VAL A 350 11.43 23.40 12.48
CA VAL A 350 11.82 24.65 13.18
C VAL A 350 10.76 25.76 13.14
N THR A 351 9.93 25.79 12.10
CA THR A 351 8.83 26.77 11.96
C THR A 351 7.51 26.30 12.58
N GLY A 352 7.54 25.17 13.29
CA GLY A 352 6.39 24.53 13.91
C GLY A 352 5.72 23.45 13.04
N CYS A 353 6.36 22.98 11.96
CA CYS A 353 5.82 21.87 11.18
C CYS A 353 5.75 20.60 12.05
N ASN A 354 4.59 19.94 12.07
CA ASN A 354 4.42 18.65 12.72
C ASN A 354 4.89 17.53 11.78
N LEU A 355 5.72 16.64 12.29
CA LEU A 355 6.15 15.41 11.64
C LEU A 355 5.44 14.23 12.31
N ARG A 356 5.20 13.18 11.54
CA ARG A 356 4.42 12.01 11.96
C ARG A 356 5.19 10.71 11.70
N PRO A 357 4.95 9.66 12.50
CA PRO A 357 5.51 8.33 12.24
C PRO A 357 5.21 7.85 10.82
N GLY A 358 6.27 7.54 10.09
CA GLY A 358 6.21 7.10 8.69
C GLY A 358 6.33 8.21 7.65
N ASP A 359 6.46 9.49 8.05
CA ASP A 359 6.91 10.54 7.12
C ASP A 359 8.32 10.22 6.61
N LEU A 360 8.57 10.54 5.35
CA LEU A 360 9.83 10.21 4.65
C LEU A 360 10.63 11.48 4.37
N LEU A 361 11.90 11.47 4.76
CA LEU A 361 12.86 12.55 4.51
C LEU A 361 13.95 12.06 3.57
N GLY A 362 13.92 12.47 2.30
CA GLY A 362 14.95 12.20 1.31
C GLY A 362 16.21 13.03 1.56
N SER A 363 17.39 12.43 1.42
CA SER A 363 18.65 13.13 1.68
C SER A 363 18.96 14.26 0.68
N GLY A 364 18.35 14.23 -0.50
CA GLY A 364 18.89 14.82 -1.70
C GLY A 364 20.00 13.95 -2.28
N THR A 365 20.21 14.09 -3.60
CA THR A 365 21.22 13.33 -4.36
C THR A 365 22.58 13.35 -3.65
N ILE A 366 23.16 12.17 -3.46
CA ILE A 366 24.44 11.98 -2.78
C ILE A 366 25.57 11.89 -3.82
N SER A 367 26.44 12.90 -3.85
CA SER A 367 27.66 12.89 -4.65
C SER A 367 28.89 13.01 -3.75
N GLY A 368 29.95 12.27 -4.09
CA GLY A 368 31.29 12.48 -3.56
C GLY A 368 32.13 13.39 -4.46
N THR A 369 33.40 13.55 -4.11
CA THR A 369 34.33 14.45 -4.84
C THR A 369 34.87 13.85 -6.14
N ASP A 370 34.87 12.52 -6.24
CA ASP A 370 35.41 11.81 -7.40
C ASP A 370 34.34 11.62 -8.48
N ASP A 371 34.73 11.66 -9.75
CA ASP A 371 33.81 11.50 -10.88
C ASP A 371 33.02 10.17 -10.83
N SER A 372 33.60 9.12 -10.26
CA SER A 372 32.96 7.81 -10.09
C SER A 372 31.97 7.76 -8.92
N SER A 373 31.82 8.84 -8.15
CA SER A 373 31.00 8.91 -6.94
C SER A 373 29.81 9.87 -7.04
N LEU A 374 29.53 10.34 -8.26
CA LEU A 374 28.44 11.28 -8.56
C LEU A 374 27.08 10.58 -8.56
N GLY A 375 26.07 11.22 -7.98
CA GLY A 375 24.79 10.59 -7.67
C GLY A 375 23.71 10.66 -8.74
N SER A 376 24.03 11.13 -9.95
CA SER A 376 23.06 11.23 -11.05
C SER A 376 23.71 11.14 -12.43
N LEU A 377 22.95 10.79 -13.48
CA LEU A 377 23.46 10.88 -14.85
C LEU A 377 23.64 12.32 -15.31
N LEU A 378 22.89 13.29 -14.78
CA LEU A 378 23.18 14.71 -15.01
C LEU A 378 24.64 15.04 -14.68
N GLU A 379 25.11 14.55 -13.54
CA GLU A 379 26.50 14.74 -13.10
C GLU A 379 27.46 13.81 -13.84
N LEU A 380 27.19 12.50 -13.89
CA LEU A 380 28.05 11.52 -14.57
C LEU A 380 28.20 11.79 -16.07
N SER A 381 27.21 12.42 -16.72
CA SER A 381 27.29 12.83 -18.14
C SER A 381 27.66 14.30 -18.32
N TRP A 382 27.83 15.05 -17.23
CA TRP A 382 28.06 16.50 -17.21
C TRP A 382 27.11 17.26 -18.14
N LYS A 383 25.81 17.19 -17.83
CA LYS A 383 24.72 17.74 -18.66
C LYS A 383 24.73 17.20 -20.10
N GLY A 384 25.12 15.94 -20.27
CA GLY A 384 25.21 15.26 -21.56
C GLY A 384 26.42 15.65 -22.42
N SER A 385 27.43 16.34 -21.88
CA SER A 385 28.65 16.63 -22.64
C SER A 385 29.67 15.48 -22.65
N ARG A 386 29.58 14.53 -21.71
CA ARG A 386 30.38 13.30 -21.67
C ARG A 386 29.51 12.04 -21.74
N GLU A 387 30.09 10.96 -22.24
CA GLU A 387 29.48 9.63 -22.25
C GLU A 387 29.75 8.92 -20.93
N VAL A 388 28.76 8.15 -20.46
CA VAL A 388 28.88 7.25 -19.30
C VAL A 388 28.96 5.82 -19.82
N GLU A 389 30.05 5.14 -19.50
CA GLU A 389 30.26 3.72 -19.85
C GLU A 389 29.35 2.80 -19.03
N VAL A 390 28.83 1.75 -19.66
CA VAL A 390 27.90 0.80 -19.03
C VAL A 390 28.33 -0.63 -19.41
N GLY A 391 29.43 -1.10 -18.81
CA GLY A 391 30.05 -2.38 -19.17
C GLY A 391 30.41 -2.44 -20.66
N ASP A 392 30.18 -3.58 -21.29
CA ASP A 392 30.34 -3.76 -22.75
C ASP A 392 29.11 -3.30 -23.56
N GLY A 393 28.17 -2.60 -22.91
CA GLY A 393 26.93 -2.13 -23.51
C GLY A 393 27.04 -0.74 -24.13
N PRO A 394 25.94 -0.23 -24.73
CA PRO A 394 25.92 1.13 -25.26
C PRO A 394 26.06 2.16 -24.13
N THR A 395 26.84 3.22 -24.37
CA THR A 395 27.02 4.35 -23.46
C THR A 395 25.71 5.09 -23.16
N ARG A 396 25.71 5.90 -22.10
CA ARG A 396 24.57 6.72 -21.69
C ARG A 396 24.95 8.17 -21.43
N LYS A 397 23.97 9.04 -21.66
CA LYS A 397 23.93 10.41 -21.11
C LYS A 397 22.78 10.57 -20.13
N PHE A 398 21.64 9.98 -20.48
CA PHE A 398 20.40 9.91 -19.71
C PHE A 398 19.75 8.55 -19.97
N LEU A 399 18.78 8.16 -19.14
CA LEU A 399 18.11 6.88 -19.20
C LEU A 399 17.29 6.71 -20.47
N ARG A 400 17.37 5.52 -21.09
CA ARG A 400 16.55 5.10 -22.24
C ARG A 400 15.44 4.15 -21.78
N ASP A 401 14.44 3.97 -22.63
CA ASP A 401 13.40 2.98 -22.38
C ASP A 401 13.99 1.57 -22.34
N GLY A 402 13.57 0.77 -21.36
CA GLY A 402 14.08 -0.58 -21.11
C GLY A 402 15.30 -0.66 -20.20
N ASP A 403 15.95 0.47 -19.87
CA ASP A 403 17.02 0.50 -18.88
C ASP A 403 16.45 0.22 -17.48
N SER A 404 17.17 -0.56 -16.67
CA SER A 404 16.88 -0.78 -15.25
C SER A 404 17.98 -0.15 -14.39
N VAL A 405 17.58 0.67 -13.42
CA VAL A 405 18.49 1.24 -12.42
C VAL A 405 18.38 0.37 -11.16
N VAL A 406 19.52 -0.02 -10.60
CA VAL A 406 19.61 -0.82 -9.37
C VAL A 406 20.53 -0.11 -8.38
N LEU A 407 19.94 0.42 -7.31
CA LEU A 407 20.66 1.02 -6.19
C LEU A 407 20.85 -0.02 -5.09
N ARG A 408 22.08 -0.14 -4.60
CA ARG A 408 22.49 -0.96 -3.47
C ARG A 408 23.16 -0.08 -2.41
N GLY A 409 23.05 -0.50 -1.16
CA GLY A 409 23.83 0.12 -0.09
C GLY A 409 24.03 -0.78 1.10
N TRP A 410 25.15 -0.57 1.79
CA TRP A 410 25.53 -1.36 2.96
C TRP A 410 26.60 -0.69 3.79
N SER A 411 26.62 -1.00 5.08
CA SER A 411 27.75 -0.77 5.96
C SER A 411 28.54 -2.08 6.13
N GLN A 412 29.87 -1.98 6.04
CA GLN A 412 30.76 -3.13 6.07
C GLN A 412 31.39 -3.31 7.46
N GLY A 413 30.99 -4.38 8.17
CA GLY A 413 31.68 -4.84 9.37
C GLY A 413 32.90 -5.69 9.04
N LYS A 414 33.59 -6.20 10.06
CA LYS A 414 34.77 -7.06 9.89
C LYS A 414 34.42 -8.35 9.14
N ASP A 415 33.40 -9.07 9.61
CA ASP A 415 32.97 -10.38 9.09
C ASP A 415 31.44 -10.45 8.87
N PHE A 416 30.79 -9.29 8.74
CA PHE A 416 29.36 -9.19 8.46
C PHE A 416 29.03 -7.91 7.69
N ARG A 417 27.82 -7.86 7.13
CA ARG A 417 27.27 -6.67 6.46
C ARG A 417 25.95 -6.24 7.09
N VAL A 418 25.72 -4.93 7.15
CA VAL A 418 24.40 -4.33 7.40
C VAL A 418 23.95 -3.69 6.10
N GLY A 419 23.22 -4.45 5.30
CA GLY A 419 22.79 -4.07 3.95
C GLY A 419 21.32 -3.68 3.87
N PHE A 420 20.98 -2.95 2.82
CA PHE A 420 19.64 -2.39 2.61
C PHE A 420 18.82 -3.19 1.58
N GLY A 421 19.38 -4.28 1.03
CA GLY A 421 18.85 -4.95 -0.14
C GLY A 421 19.00 -4.07 -1.38
N VAL A 422 17.95 -4.00 -2.21
CA VAL A 422 17.95 -3.25 -3.48
C VAL A 422 16.79 -2.27 -3.57
N CYS A 423 17.06 -1.10 -4.14
CA CYS A 423 16.05 -0.21 -4.71
C CYS A 423 16.21 -0.23 -6.24
N GLU A 424 15.30 -0.93 -6.93
CA GLU A 424 15.37 -1.07 -8.39
C GLU A 424 14.10 -0.58 -9.10
N GLY A 425 14.26 -0.18 -10.35
CA GLY A 425 13.13 0.18 -11.21
C GLY A 425 13.52 0.16 -12.68
N ARG A 426 12.60 -0.33 -13.52
CA ARG A 426 12.77 -0.40 -14.97
C ARG A 426 12.02 0.73 -15.66
N VAL A 427 12.70 1.46 -16.54
CA VAL A 427 12.08 2.51 -17.34
C VAL A 427 11.22 1.92 -18.45
N LEU A 428 9.94 2.26 -18.48
CA LEU A 428 9.00 1.91 -19.52
C LEU A 428 8.76 3.09 -20.48
N PRO A 429 8.44 2.83 -21.76
CA PRO A 429 8.10 3.88 -22.70
C PRO A 429 6.94 4.77 -22.24
N ALA A 430 6.99 6.04 -22.64
CA ALA A 430 5.93 6.99 -22.36
C ALA A 430 4.59 6.52 -22.96
N GLY A 431 3.49 6.70 -22.21
CA GLY A 431 2.15 6.28 -22.64
C GLY A 431 1.84 4.79 -22.44
N THR A 432 2.76 4.01 -21.85
CA THR A 432 2.50 2.62 -21.46
C THR A 432 1.32 2.57 -20.48
N LYS A 433 0.25 1.85 -20.84
CA LYS A 433 -0.91 1.65 -19.97
C LYS A 433 -0.61 0.54 -18.98
N VAL A 434 -0.44 0.92 -17.72
CA VAL A 434 -0.22 -0.02 -16.63
C VAL A 434 -1.57 -0.29 -15.97
N SER A 435 -2.44 -1.03 -16.65
CA SER A 435 -3.79 -1.34 -16.13
C SER A 435 -3.79 -2.42 -15.04
N SER A 436 -2.63 -2.92 -14.61
CA SER A 436 -2.52 -4.02 -13.65
C SER A 436 -1.37 -3.93 -12.62
N LEU A 437 -0.43 -2.98 -12.70
CA LEU A 437 0.72 -2.92 -11.76
C LEU A 437 0.63 -1.79 -10.72
N LEU A 438 -0.30 -0.85 -10.89
CA LEU A 438 -0.49 0.32 -10.02
C LEU A 438 -1.96 0.51 -9.65
N ALA A 439 -2.73 -0.57 -9.52
CA ALA A 439 -3.92 -0.46 -8.70
C ALA A 439 -3.41 0.00 -7.33
N PRO A 440 -3.85 1.17 -6.79
CA PRO A 440 -3.46 1.55 -5.45
C PRO A 440 -3.76 0.33 -4.58
N GLU A 441 -2.74 -0.19 -3.87
CA GLU A 441 -3.00 -1.25 -2.91
C GLU A 441 -4.07 -0.68 -1.98
N GLY A 442 -5.29 -1.17 -2.15
CA GLY A 442 -6.38 -0.87 -1.24
C GLY A 442 -5.95 -1.29 0.16
N PRO A 443 -6.73 -0.94 1.20
CA PRO A 443 -6.55 -1.61 2.48
C PRO A 443 -6.43 -3.13 2.24
N PRO A 444 -5.52 -3.83 2.94
CA PRO A 444 -5.32 -5.25 2.74
C PRO A 444 -6.67 -5.96 2.78
N VAL A 445 -6.89 -6.90 1.86
CA VAL A 445 -8.13 -7.68 1.81
C VAL A 445 -8.25 -8.41 3.15
N ARG A 446 -9.06 -7.86 4.06
CA ARG A 446 -9.22 -8.40 5.42
C ARG A 446 -9.97 -9.72 5.42
N TYR A 447 -10.81 -9.95 4.42
CA TYR A 447 -11.71 -11.09 4.36
C TYR A 447 -11.54 -11.84 3.05
N GLY A 448 -11.36 -13.16 3.14
CA GLY A 448 -11.20 -14.06 1.99
C GLY A 448 -11.93 -15.38 2.20
N GLY A 449 -11.70 -16.37 1.33
CA GLY A 449 -12.37 -17.67 1.41
C GLY A 449 -13.90 -17.57 1.34
N LEU A 450 -14.39 -16.71 0.43
CA LEU A 450 -15.81 -16.39 0.31
C LEU A 450 -16.57 -17.60 -0.21
N ARG A 451 -17.50 -18.16 0.58
CA ARG A 451 -18.38 -19.26 0.14
C ARG A 451 -19.84 -18.89 0.36
N LEU A 452 -20.63 -18.96 -0.72
CA LEU A 452 -22.06 -18.70 -0.70
C LEU A 452 -22.82 -20.02 -0.77
N HIS A 453 -23.40 -20.43 0.35
CA HIS A 453 -24.39 -21.50 0.38
C HIS A 453 -25.74 -20.97 -0.05
N GLY A 454 -26.34 -21.59 -1.06
CA GLY A 454 -27.46 -21.01 -1.74
C GLY A 454 -28.29 -21.99 -2.55
N TYR A 455 -29.49 -21.54 -2.92
CA TYR A 455 -30.34 -22.24 -3.87
C TYR A 455 -30.51 -21.37 -5.10
N TRP A 456 -30.36 -21.94 -6.30
CA TRP A 456 -30.36 -21.17 -7.56
C TRP A 456 -31.56 -20.22 -7.67
N ARG A 457 -32.75 -20.70 -7.27
CA ARG A 457 -34.02 -19.96 -7.36
C ARG A 457 -34.39 -19.17 -6.10
N SER A 458 -33.55 -19.15 -5.07
CA SER A 458 -33.79 -18.33 -3.89
C SER A 458 -33.58 -16.85 -4.22
N SER A 459 -34.62 -16.03 -4.03
CA SER A 459 -34.51 -14.59 -4.22
C SER A 459 -33.51 -13.95 -3.25
N ALA A 460 -33.40 -14.46 -2.02
CA ALA A 460 -32.46 -13.95 -1.03
C ALA A 460 -31.00 -14.28 -1.41
N THR A 461 -30.74 -15.49 -1.90
CA THR A 461 -29.42 -15.88 -2.42
C THR A 461 -29.06 -15.07 -3.66
N TRP A 462 -30.02 -14.85 -4.55
CA TRP A 462 -29.80 -14.07 -5.77
C TRP A 462 -29.37 -12.63 -5.49
N ARG A 463 -29.90 -11.97 -4.45
CA ARG A 463 -29.43 -10.64 -4.04
C ARG A 463 -27.93 -10.63 -3.73
N VAL A 464 -27.45 -11.66 -3.01
CA VAL A 464 -26.04 -11.79 -2.63
C VAL A 464 -25.17 -12.08 -3.86
N ARG A 465 -25.63 -12.95 -4.77
CA ARG A 465 -24.94 -13.17 -6.06
C ARG A 465 -24.80 -11.87 -6.85
N ILE A 466 -25.87 -11.07 -6.95
CA ILE A 466 -25.80 -9.75 -7.61
C ILE A 466 -24.72 -8.87 -6.99
N ALA A 467 -24.62 -8.82 -5.66
CA ALA A 467 -23.60 -8.02 -4.98
C ALA A 467 -22.18 -8.52 -5.24
N LEU A 468 -21.94 -9.84 -5.13
CA LEU A 468 -20.65 -10.45 -5.41
C LEU A 468 -20.21 -10.20 -6.87
N GLU A 469 -21.12 -10.44 -7.82
CA GLU A 469 -20.87 -10.22 -9.25
C GLU A 469 -20.69 -8.74 -9.62
N TRP A 470 -21.44 -7.84 -8.97
CA TRP A 470 -21.32 -6.40 -9.22
C TRP A 470 -19.98 -5.86 -8.74
N LYS A 471 -19.50 -6.36 -7.61
CA LYS A 471 -18.24 -6.00 -6.98
C LYS A 471 -17.05 -6.76 -7.56
N ASP A 472 -17.28 -7.66 -8.54
CA ASP A 472 -16.28 -8.51 -9.18
C ASP A 472 -15.47 -9.33 -8.15
N LEU A 473 -16.14 -9.85 -7.12
CA LEU A 473 -15.53 -10.69 -6.08
C LEU A 473 -15.57 -12.17 -6.50
N GLU A 474 -14.45 -12.87 -6.35
CA GLU A 474 -14.37 -14.32 -6.53
C GLU A 474 -14.94 -15.04 -5.30
N TYR A 475 -15.79 -16.05 -5.52
CA TYR A 475 -16.43 -16.82 -4.46
C TYR A 475 -16.72 -18.25 -4.92
N GLU A 476 -16.79 -19.16 -3.96
CA GLU A 476 -17.31 -20.51 -4.17
C GLU A 476 -18.83 -20.50 -3.96
N TYR A 477 -19.59 -21.08 -4.90
CA TYR A 477 -21.01 -21.29 -4.73
C TYR A 477 -21.30 -22.74 -4.32
N VAL A 478 -21.98 -22.92 -3.19
CA VAL A 478 -22.32 -24.23 -2.62
C VAL A 478 -23.83 -24.44 -2.68
N PRO A 479 -24.34 -25.33 -3.54
CA PRO A 479 -25.78 -25.59 -3.65
C PRO A 479 -26.38 -26.18 -2.37
N VAL A 480 -27.60 -25.75 -2.03
CA VAL A 480 -28.45 -26.28 -0.95
C VAL A 480 -29.87 -26.46 -1.50
N HIS A 481 -30.31 -27.70 -1.69
CA HIS A 481 -31.55 -28.02 -2.38
C HIS A 481 -32.79 -27.88 -1.47
N LEU A 482 -33.45 -26.72 -1.55
CA LEU A 482 -34.57 -26.37 -0.66
C LEU A 482 -35.79 -27.29 -0.78
N VAL A 483 -36.04 -27.84 -1.97
CA VAL A 483 -37.20 -28.71 -2.24
C VAL A 483 -36.99 -30.11 -1.66
N GLU A 484 -35.74 -30.57 -1.59
CA GLU A 484 -35.38 -31.87 -1.00
C GLU A 484 -35.13 -31.77 0.50
N GLY A 485 -35.16 -30.55 1.06
CA GLY A 485 -35.06 -30.33 2.50
C GLY A 485 -33.63 -30.35 3.04
N GLU A 486 -32.60 -30.22 2.20
CA GLU A 486 -31.18 -30.24 2.61
C GLU A 486 -30.84 -29.19 3.68
N GLN A 487 -31.56 -28.06 3.68
CA GLN A 487 -31.44 -26.99 4.68
C GLN A 487 -31.84 -27.44 6.09
N ASN A 488 -32.54 -28.57 6.23
CA ASN A 488 -32.92 -29.16 7.52
C ASN A 488 -31.92 -30.24 8.00
N SER A 489 -30.86 -30.51 7.23
CA SER A 489 -29.81 -31.45 7.66
C SER A 489 -29.09 -30.92 8.90
N SER A 490 -28.64 -31.82 9.76
CA SER A 490 -27.87 -31.45 10.95
C SER A 490 -26.58 -30.67 10.60
N ALA A 491 -25.95 -31.03 9.48
CA ALA A 491 -24.75 -30.35 8.98
C ALA A 491 -25.03 -28.90 8.57
N TYR A 492 -26.14 -28.64 7.84
CA TYR A 492 -26.48 -27.29 7.44
C TYR A 492 -27.06 -26.45 8.59
N ALA A 493 -27.88 -27.07 9.46
CA ALA A 493 -28.43 -26.40 10.63
C ALA A 493 -27.35 -25.91 11.61
N ALA A 494 -26.18 -26.58 11.65
CA ALA A 494 -25.02 -26.12 12.41
C ALA A 494 -24.40 -24.83 11.83
N LEU A 495 -24.51 -24.60 10.51
CA LEU A 495 -24.06 -23.37 9.85
C LEU A 495 -25.12 -22.25 9.95
N ASN A 496 -26.39 -22.60 9.77
CA ASN A 496 -27.51 -21.66 9.85
C ASN A 496 -28.67 -22.28 10.64
N PRO A 497 -28.81 -21.93 11.93
CA PRO A 497 -29.85 -22.48 12.81
C PRO A 497 -31.29 -22.21 12.36
N LEU A 498 -31.51 -21.23 11.48
CA LEU A 498 -32.84 -20.95 10.91
C LEU A 498 -33.19 -21.89 9.75
N GLY A 499 -32.25 -22.71 9.26
CA GLY A 499 -32.46 -23.59 8.11
C GLY A 499 -32.82 -22.82 6.84
N GLN A 500 -32.24 -21.63 6.66
CA GLN A 500 -32.52 -20.74 5.53
C GLN A 500 -31.29 -20.56 4.63
N VAL A 501 -31.50 -20.06 3.42
CA VAL A 501 -30.45 -19.57 2.51
C VAL A 501 -30.70 -18.08 2.23
N PRO A 502 -29.66 -17.25 2.01
CA PRO A 502 -28.25 -17.61 1.91
C PRO A 502 -27.55 -17.78 3.27
N THR A 503 -26.49 -18.58 3.26
CA THR A 503 -25.46 -18.63 4.31
C THR A 503 -24.12 -18.32 3.68
N PHE A 504 -23.36 -17.39 4.26
CA PHE A 504 -22.13 -16.88 3.68
C PHE A 504 -20.96 -17.12 4.64
N GLU A 505 -20.04 -17.98 4.26
CA GLU A 505 -18.82 -18.22 5.02
C GLU A 505 -17.72 -17.28 4.53
N ILE A 506 -16.99 -16.71 5.48
CA ILE A 506 -15.81 -15.88 5.23
C ILE A 506 -14.70 -16.28 6.19
N CYS A 507 -13.45 -16.06 5.78
CA CYS A 507 -12.28 -16.12 6.63
C CYS A 507 -11.80 -14.71 6.89
N ASP A 508 -11.72 -14.29 8.15
CA ASP A 508 -10.96 -13.10 8.53
C ASP A 508 -9.47 -13.46 8.42
N LEU A 509 -8.81 -12.96 7.38
CA LEU A 509 -7.44 -13.31 7.02
C LEU A 509 -6.40 -12.77 8.01
N ALA A 510 -6.78 -11.80 8.85
CA ALA A 510 -5.91 -11.27 9.90
C ALA A 510 -5.88 -12.20 11.13
N THR A 511 -6.99 -12.88 11.41
CA THR A 511 -7.13 -13.74 12.61
C THR A 511 -7.19 -15.24 12.30
N GLY A 512 -7.31 -15.62 11.02
CA GLY A 512 -7.63 -16.98 10.59
C GLY A 512 -9.05 -17.44 10.97
N ARG A 513 -9.86 -16.55 11.56
CA ARG A 513 -11.18 -16.90 12.10
C ARG A 513 -12.19 -17.08 10.97
N LYS A 514 -12.82 -18.24 10.91
CA LYS A 514 -14.00 -18.47 10.08
C LYS A 514 -15.22 -17.80 10.71
N VAL A 515 -15.94 -17.00 9.93
CA VAL A 515 -17.17 -16.33 10.32
C VAL A 515 -18.27 -16.74 9.36
N VAL A 516 -19.46 -16.97 9.89
CA VAL A 516 -20.66 -17.27 9.11
C VAL A 516 -21.64 -16.12 9.24
N LEU A 517 -22.02 -15.53 8.12
CA LEU A 517 -23.04 -14.50 8.03
C LEU A 517 -24.31 -15.09 7.41
N THR A 518 -25.46 -14.69 7.94
CA THR A 518 -26.77 -15.03 7.39
C THR A 518 -27.54 -13.72 7.16
N GLN A 519 -28.69 -13.81 6.49
CA GLN A 519 -29.50 -12.66 6.05
C GLN A 519 -28.90 -11.91 4.85
N SER A 520 -29.66 -11.89 3.74
CA SER A 520 -29.15 -11.37 2.46
C SER A 520 -28.69 -9.91 2.51
N LEU A 521 -29.41 -9.01 3.20
CA LEU A 521 -29.00 -7.60 3.29
C LEU A 521 -27.82 -7.37 4.21
N ALA A 522 -27.71 -8.13 5.32
CA ALA A 522 -26.53 -8.05 6.19
C ALA A 522 -25.26 -8.49 5.46
N ILE A 523 -25.35 -9.56 4.66
CA ILE A 523 -24.23 -10.02 3.81
C ILE A 523 -23.85 -8.94 2.78
N ILE A 524 -24.82 -8.34 2.10
CA ILE A 524 -24.54 -7.30 1.09
C ILE A 524 -23.94 -6.03 1.72
N GLU A 525 -24.43 -5.64 2.89
CA GLU A 525 -23.89 -4.51 3.65
C GLU A 525 -22.46 -4.78 4.11
N PHE A 526 -22.21 -5.98 4.66
CA PHE A 526 -20.85 -6.45 4.94
C PHE A 526 -19.96 -6.38 3.70
N LEU A 527 -20.40 -6.90 2.54
CA LEU A 527 -19.61 -6.86 1.32
C LEU A 527 -19.28 -5.40 0.90
N ASP A 528 -20.23 -4.47 1.02
CA ASP A 528 -19.99 -3.07 0.65
C ASP A 528 -19.02 -2.34 1.58
N GLU A 529 -18.99 -2.71 2.86
CA GLU A 529 -18.11 -2.16 3.89
C GLU A 529 -16.73 -2.82 3.91
N ALA A 530 -16.68 -4.14 3.77
CA ALA A 530 -15.48 -4.98 3.86
C ALA A 530 -14.59 -4.92 2.62
N PHE A 531 -15.18 -4.61 1.46
CA PHE A 531 -14.48 -4.46 0.18
C PHE A 531 -14.67 -3.04 -0.37
N PRO A 532 -14.18 -2.00 0.35
CA PRO A 532 -14.42 -0.62 -0.01
C PRO A 532 -13.74 -0.23 -1.34
N GLU A 533 -12.69 -0.92 -1.75
CA GLU A 533 -11.96 -0.72 -3.00
C GLU A 533 -12.76 -1.10 -4.27
N THR A 534 -13.77 -1.95 -4.13
CA THR A 534 -14.62 -2.39 -5.25
C THR A 534 -15.77 -1.41 -5.52
N LYS A 535 -16.59 -1.69 -6.55
CA LYS A 535 -17.73 -0.83 -6.93
C LYS A 535 -18.70 -0.66 -5.74
N PRO A 536 -18.97 0.57 -5.28
CA PRO A 536 -19.84 0.80 -4.14
C PRO A 536 -21.31 0.55 -4.49
N MET A 537 -22.06 0.01 -3.53
CA MET A 537 -23.50 -0.18 -3.61
C MET A 537 -24.29 0.74 -2.67
N LEU A 538 -23.60 1.48 -1.80
CA LEU A 538 -24.12 2.66 -1.10
C LEU A 538 -23.42 3.95 -1.56
N PRO A 539 -24.15 5.08 -1.63
CA PRO A 539 -23.55 6.39 -1.85
C PRO A 539 -22.46 6.72 -0.80
N ARG A 540 -21.30 7.19 -1.27
CA ARG A 540 -20.16 7.61 -0.43
C ARG A 540 -19.85 9.09 -0.64
N GLY A 541 -19.57 9.80 0.46
CA GLY A 541 -19.18 11.22 0.46
C GLY A 541 -20.30 12.20 0.07
N GLY A 542 -20.17 13.47 0.47
CA GLY A 542 -21.13 14.53 0.17
C GLY A 542 -22.30 14.64 1.17
N SER A 543 -22.90 15.84 1.24
CA SER A 543 -23.94 16.19 2.22
C SER A 543 -25.23 15.36 2.07
N GLU A 544 -25.54 14.87 0.87
CA GLU A 544 -26.74 14.07 0.61
C GLU A 544 -26.57 12.56 0.87
N ALA A 545 -25.35 12.08 1.11
CA ALA A 545 -25.08 10.65 1.24
C ALA A 545 -25.87 9.96 2.38
N PRO A 546 -26.02 10.54 3.58
CA PRO A 546 -26.82 9.92 4.64
C PRO A 546 -28.28 9.68 4.21
N LEU A 547 -28.91 10.67 3.57
CA LEU A 547 -30.29 10.57 3.11
C LEU A 547 -30.44 9.51 2.00
N LYS A 548 -29.54 9.53 1.00
CA LYS A 548 -29.60 8.54 -0.10
C LYS A 548 -29.32 7.12 0.39
N ARG A 549 -28.42 6.94 1.36
CA ARG A 549 -28.18 5.65 2.02
C ARG A 549 -29.43 5.12 2.75
N ALA A 550 -30.18 6.01 3.41
CA ALA A 550 -31.46 5.65 4.04
C ALA A 550 -32.53 5.30 3.00
N GLN A 551 -32.59 6.03 1.88
CA GLN A 551 -33.52 5.74 0.77
C GLN A 551 -33.23 4.38 0.11
N VAL A 552 -31.97 4.05 -0.13
CA VAL A 552 -31.55 2.73 -0.64
C VAL A 552 -31.99 1.62 0.32
N ARG A 553 -31.68 1.75 1.61
CA ARG A 553 -32.09 0.77 2.63
C ARG A 553 -33.61 0.64 2.72
N ARG A 554 -34.36 1.75 2.64
CA ARG A 554 -35.83 1.73 2.64
C ARG A 554 -36.39 0.87 1.50
N VAL A 555 -35.90 1.07 0.27
CA VAL A 555 -36.37 0.30 -0.88
C VAL A 555 -36.00 -1.18 -0.74
N ALA A 556 -34.76 -1.47 -0.32
CA ALA A 556 -34.30 -2.83 -0.09
C ALA A 556 -35.10 -3.54 1.01
N GLU A 557 -35.43 -2.86 2.11
CA GLU A 557 -36.17 -3.42 3.24
C GLU A 557 -37.64 -3.68 2.93
N ILE A 558 -38.31 -2.84 2.14
CA ILE A 558 -39.69 -3.15 1.69
C ILE A 558 -39.72 -4.50 0.99
N VAL A 559 -38.70 -4.83 0.19
CA VAL A 559 -38.59 -6.16 -0.41
C VAL A 559 -38.14 -7.21 0.62
N ASN A 560 -37.09 -6.93 1.40
CA ASN A 560 -36.43 -7.90 2.27
C ASN A 560 -37.28 -8.33 3.46
N SER A 561 -37.91 -7.40 4.15
CA SER A 561 -38.75 -7.65 5.34
C SER A 561 -40.24 -7.49 5.04
N GLY A 562 -40.62 -6.62 4.11
CA GLY A 562 -42.03 -6.32 3.81
C GLY A 562 -42.72 -7.27 2.83
N ILE A 563 -41.98 -7.93 1.92
CA ILE A 563 -42.56 -8.82 0.90
C ILE A 563 -42.03 -10.25 1.04
N GLN A 564 -40.70 -10.42 0.99
CA GLN A 564 -40.08 -11.74 0.84
C GLN A 564 -40.47 -12.76 1.93
N PRO A 565 -40.56 -12.40 3.22
CA PRO A 565 -40.92 -13.35 4.27
C PRO A 565 -42.37 -13.82 4.17
N LEU A 566 -43.26 -12.99 3.62
CA LEU A 566 -44.69 -13.30 3.45
C LEU A 566 -44.95 -14.24 2.27
N GLN A 567 -44.12 -14.16 1.23
CA GLN A 567 -44.14 -15.06 0.07
C GLN A 567 -43.18 -16.26 0.20
N ASN A 568 -42.53 -16.45 1.37
CA ASN A 568 -41.59 -17.55 1.58
C ASN A 568 -42.34 -18.89 1.64
N LEU A 569 -41.76 -19.94 1.05
CA LEU A 569 -42.32 -21.30 1.04
C LEU A 569 -42.76 -21.81 2.42
N ALA A 570 -41.95 -21.59 3.46
CA ALA A 570 -42.25 -22.01 4.82
C ALA A 570 -43.48 -21.28 5.39
N THR A 571 -43.56 -19.96 5.16
CA THR A 571 -44.69 -19.13 5.58
C THR A 571 -45.97 -19.56 4.89
N MET A 572 -45.94 -19.68 3.55
CA MET A 572 -47.10 -20.10 2.76
C MET A 572 -47.60 -21.50 3.15
N SER A 573 -46.68 -22.44 3.35
CA SER A 573 -47.01 -23.79 3.81
C SER A 573 -47.64 -23.77 5.20
N THR A 574 -47.12 -22.94 6.10
CA THR A 574 -47.65 -22.77 7.47
C THR A 574 -49.07 -22.18 7.46
N ILE A 575 -49.34 -21.17 6.63
CA ILE A 575 -50.67 -20.56 6.50
C ILE A 575 -51.69 -21.57 5.99
N THR A 576 -51.32 -22.32 4.95
CA THR A 576 -52.17 -23.37 4.38
C THR A 576 -52.46 -24.44 5.43
N ALA A 577 -51.44 -24.92 6.13
CA ALA A 577 -51.58 -25.96 7.15
C ALA A 577 -52.42 -25.50 8.36
N LYS A 578 -52.11 -24.33 8.95
CA LYS A 578 -52.79 -23.83 10.15
C LYS A 578 -54.23 -23.39 9.90
N SER A 579 -54.57 -23.00 8.67
CA SER A 579 -55.96 -22.70 8.28
C SER A 579 -56.78 -23.94 7.96
N GLY A 580 -56.19 -25.15 8.02
CA GLY A 580 -56.85 -26.38 7.57
C GLY A 580 -57.19 -26.36 6.07
N GLY A 581 -56.42 -25.61 5.28
CA GLY A 581 -56.66 -25.39 3.84
C GLY A 581 -57.70 -24.31 3.52
N ALA A 582 -58.27 -23.61 4.50
CA ALA A 582 -59.22 -22.53 4.25
C ALA A 582 -58.58 -21.28 3.61
N LEU A 583 -57.27 -21.09 3.77
CA LEU A 583 -56.48 -20.07 3.10
C LEU A 583 -55.41 -20.73 2.23
N ASP A 584 -55.32 -20.34 0.96
CA ASP A 584 -54.19 -20.73 0.10
C ASP A 584 -52.99 -19.82 0.41
N GLY A 585 -51.90 -20.41 0.88
CA GLY A 585 -50.66 -19.69 1.13
C GLY A 585 -50.07 -19.01 -0.11
N LYS A 586 -50.30 -19.54 -1.31
CA LYS A 586 -49.85 -18.91 -2.56
C LYS A 586 -50.61 -17.62 -2.85
N ASP A 587 -51.93 -17.62 -2.63
CA ASP A 587 -52.75 -16.42 -2.78
C ASP A 587 -52.36 -15.36 -1.74
N PHE A 588 -52.14 -15.77 -0.49
CA PHE A 588 -51.60 -14.88 0.54
C PHE A 588 -50.26 -14.25 0.12
N GLY A 589 -49.33 -15.06 -0.40
CA GLY A 589 -48.05 -14.59 -0.92
C GLY A 589 -48.22 -13.61 -2.07
N ARG A 590 -49.16 -13.88 -3.00
CA ARG A 590 -49.50 -13.01 -4.12
C ARG A 590 -50.02 -11.65 -3.65
N ASP A 591 -50.91 -11.62 -2.66
CA ASP A 591 -51.47 -10.37 -2.11
C ASP A 591 -50.39 -9.52 -1.41
N ALA A 592 -49.46 -10.16 -0.71
CA ALA A 592 -48.31 -9.48 -0.13
C ALA A 592 -47.40 -8.85 -1.21
N ILE A 593 -47.18 -9.56 -2.32
CA ILE A 593 -46.41 -9.03 -3.46
C ILE A 593 -47.11 -7.82 -4.06
N VAL A 594 -48.42 -7.90 -4.34
CA VAL A 594 -49.19 -6.80 -4.95
C VAL A 594 -49.13 -5.56 -4.07
N THR A 595 -49.35 -5.73 -2.76
CA THR A 595 -49.31 -4.64 -1.78
C THR A 595 -47.93 -3.99 -1.72
N GLY A 596 -46.88 -4.80 -1.63
CA GLY A 596 -45.51 -4.29 -1.54
C GLY A 596 -44.99 -3.67 -2.84
N LEU A 597 -45.32 -4.23 -4.00
CA LEU A 597 -44.94 -3.65 -5.30
C LEU A 597 -45.66 -2.33 -5.57
N ALA A 598 -46.93 -2.19 -5.14
CA ALA A 598 -47.64 -0.91 -5.22
C ALA A 598 -46.97 0.18 -4.39
N ALA A 599 -46.54 -0.15 -3.17
CA ALA A 599 -45.77 0.77 -2.33
C ALA A 599 -44.40 1.11 -2.96
N LEU A 600 -43.69 0.11 -3.50
CA LEU A 600 -42.40 0.31 -4.17
C LEU A 600 -42.52 1.18 -5.41
N GLU A 601 -43.51 0.97 -6.28
CA GLU A 601 -43.74 1.82 -7.46
C GLU A 601 -43.94 3.28 -7.05
N SER A 602 -44.78 3.54 -6.04
CA SER A 602 -45.03 4.89 -5.52
C SER A 602 -43.76 5.54 -4.97
N ILE A 603 -42.93 4.79 -4.24
CA ILE A 603 -41.71 5.29 -3.62
C ILE A 603 -40.59 5.51 -4.66
N VAL A 604 -40.34 4.51 -5.50
CA VAL A 604 -39.24 4.51 -6.47
C VAL A 604 -39.48 5.55 -7.54
N LYS A 605 -40.74 5.85 -7.90
CA LYS A 605 -41.08 6.94 -8.82
C LYS A 605 -40.49 8.30 -8.42
N GLY A 606 -40.37 8.59 -7.11
CA GLY A 606 -39.78 9.83 -6.60
C GLY A 606 -38.27 9.77 -6.35
N LEU A 607 -37.64 8.59 -6.45
CA LEU A 607 -36.23 8.37 -6.16
C LEU A 607 -35.38 8.00 -7.37
N ALA A 608 -36.03 7.41 -8.38
CA ALA A 608 -35.33 6.77 -9.47
C ALA A 608 -34.67 7.78 -10.42
N GLY A 609 -33.43 7.49 -10.78
CA GLY A 609 -32.81 8.02 -11.99
C GLY A 609 -32.75 6.88 -13.01
N LYS A 610 -31.53 6.51 -13.41
CA LYS A 610 -31.30 5.29 -14.20
C LYS A 610 -31.76 4.02 -13.45
N TYR A 611 -31.54 3.96 -12.13
CA TYR A 611 -31.83 2.81 -11.28
C TYR A 611 -32.80 3.17 -10.13
N CYS A 612 -33.06 2.26 -9.18
CA CYS A 612 -34.04 2.46 -8.10
C CYS A 612 -33.82 3.76 -7.30
N VAL A 613 -32.56 4.14 -7.06
CA VAL A 613 -32.20 5.37 -6.35
C VAL A 613 -31.10 6.09 -7.13
N GLY A 614 -31.47 7.13 -7.86
CA GLY A 614 -30.54 7.89 -8.72
C GLY A 614 -29.93 7.04 -9.85
N ASN A 615 -28.65 7.28 -10.13
CA ASN A 615 -27.98 6.76 -11.34
C ASN A 615 -26.91 5.68 -11.07
N ARG A 616 -26.83 5.14 -9.84
CA ARG A 616 -25.87 4.08 -9.47
C ARG A 616 -26.60 2.83 -8.97
N ILE A 617 -26.05 1.65 -9.28
CA ILE A 617 -26.53 0.38 -8.75
C ILE A 617 -26.35 0.36 -7.24
N SER A 618 -27.34 -0.18 -6.54
CA SER A 618 -27.40 -0.20 -5.08
C SER A 618 -28.09 -1.46 -4.55
N PHE A 619 -28.19 -1.55 -3.21
CA PHE A 619 -28.93 -2.64 -2.55
C PHE A 619 -30.39 -2.71 -3.02
N ALA A 620 -30.98 -1.56 -3.34
CA ALA A 620 -32.35 -1.46 -3.83
C ALA A 620 -32.54 -2.21 -5.15
N ASP A 621 -31.56 -2.15 -6.03
CA ASP A 621 -31.58 -2.80 -7.34
C ASP A 621 -31.36 -4.31 -7.20
N ALA A 622 -30.41 -4.70 -6.34
CA ALA A 622 -30.16 -6.09 -5.99
C ALA A 622 -31.41 -6.75 -5.38
N ALA A 623 -32.21 -6.01 -4.62
CA ALA A 623 -33.46 -6.48 -4.04
C ALA A 623 -34.64 -6.52 -5.04
N LEU A 624 -34.77 -5.49 -5.90
CA LEU A 624 -35.90 -5.34 -6.83
C LEU A 624 -35.93 -6.46 -7.87
N VAL A 625 -34.81 -6.75 -8.54
CA VAL A 625 -34.78 -7.68 -9.68
C VAL A 625 -35.26 -9.08 -9.31
N PRO A 626 -34.76 -9.73 -8.23
CA PRO A 626 -35.28 -11.01 -7.77
C PRO A 626 -36.76 -10.97 -7.39
N GLN A 627 -37.26 -9.83 -6.90
CA GLN A 627 -38.65 -9.69 -6.50
C GLN A 627 -39.60 -9.62 -7.70
N LEU A 628 -39.23 -8.90 -8.76
CA LEU A 628 -40.03 -8.84 -10.00
C LEU A 628 -40.06 -10.21 -10.70
N TYR A 629 -38.94 -10.94 -10.70
CA TYR A 629 -38.93 -12.33 -11.16
C TYR A 629 -39.90 -13.21 -10.37
N ASN A 630 -39.90 -13.12 -9.04
CA ASN A 630 -40.87 -13.85 -8.22
C ASN A 630 -42.30 -13.42 -8.47
N ALA A 631 -42.58 -12.12 -8.61
CA ALA A 631 -43.93 -11.62 -8.89
C ALA A 631 -44.53 -12.25 -10.16
N ARG A 632 -43.74 -12.43 -11.22
CA ARG A 632 -44.16 -13.16 -12.43
C ARG A 632 -44.53 -14.60 -12.13
N ARG A 633 -43.79 -15.29 -11.26
CA ARG A 633 -44.08 -16.68 -10.85
C ARG A 633 -45.38 -16.81 -10.07
N PHE A 634 -45.77 -15.76 -9.34
CA PHE A 634 -47.04 -15.68 -8.60
C PHE A 634 -48.19 -15.15 -9.46
N GLY A 635 -47.99 -14.93 -10.76
CA GLY A 635 -49.05 -14.43 -11.65
C GLY A 635 -49.48 -13.00 -11.35
N VAL A 636 -48.59 -12.18 -10.78
CA VAL A 636 -48.85 -10.74 -10.57
C VAL A 636 -48.68 -10.01 -11.90
N ASP A 637 -49.69 -9.22 -12.28
CA ASP A 637 -49.57 -8.31 -13.43
C ASP A 637 -48.60 -7.18 -13.09
N LEU A 638 -47.46 -7.16 -13.77
CA LEU A 638 -46.44 -6.13 -13.54
C LEU A 638 -46.68 -4.87 -14.37
N SER A 639 -47.58 -4.89 -15.37
CA SER A 639 -47.79 -3.75 -16.27
C SER A 639 -48.25 -2.48 -15.54
N VAL A 640 -48.84 -2.64 -14.35
CA VAL A 640 -49.26 -1.56 -13.45
C VAL A 640 -48.10 -0.89 -12.69
N TYR A 641 -46.86 -1.40 -12.81
CA TYR A 641 -45.65 -0.87 -12.16
C TYR A 641 -44.60 -0.41 -13.19
N PRO A 642 -44.89 0.62 -14.01
CA PRO A 642 -44.05 1.02 -15.13
C PRO A 642 -42.66 1.51 -14.71
N THR A 643 -42.51 2.13 -13.53
CA THR A 643 -41.19 2.58 -13.05
C THR A 643 -40.31 1.39 -12.71
N LEU A 644 -40.86 0.40 -11.99
CA LEU A 644 -40.11 -0.81 -11.62
C LEU A 644 -39.68 -1.63 -12.85
N ILE A 645 -40.57 -1.79 -13.84
CA ILE A 645 -40.24 -2.48 -15.11
C ILE A 645 -39.13 -1.74 -15.86
N ARG A 646 -39.21 -0.41 -15.93
CA ARG A 646 -38.17 0.40 -16.59
C ARG A 646 -36.80 0.17 -15.95
N VAL A 647 -36.75 0.23 -14.62
CA VAL A 647 -35.50 0.01 -13.86
C VAL A 647 -34.97 -1.40 -14.11
N GLU A 648 -35.81 -2.43 -14.05
CA GLU A 648 -35.41 -3.80 -14.35
C GLU A 648 -34.83 -3.96 -15.77
N LYS A 649 -35.44 -3.31 -16.76
CA LYS A 649 -34.96 -3.32 -18.15
C LYS A 649 -33.56 -2.70 -18.28
N GLU A 650 -33.32 -1.57 -17.60
CA GLU A 650 -32.00 -0.91 -17.57
C GLU A 650 -30.94 -1.81 -16.92
N ILE A 651 -31.32 -2.56 -15.89
CA ILE A 651 -30.41 -3.42 -15.13
C ILE A 651 -30.11 -4.75 -15.85
N SER A 652 -31.10 -5.32 -16.54
CA SER A 652 -31.01 -6.65 -17.17
C SER A 652 -29.91 -6.76 -18.23
N GLY A 653 -29.45 -5.63 -18.78
CA GLY A 653 -28.34 -5.58 -19.74
C GLY A 653 -26.94 -5.71 -19.10
N LEU A 654 -26.82 -5.58 -17.79
CA LEU A 654 -25.53 -5.56 -17.08
C LEU A 654 -25.00 -6.98 -16.84
N ASP A 655 -23.72 -7.21 -17.12
CA ASP A 655 -23.13 -8.56 -17.07
C ASP A 655 -23.16 -9.17 -15.66
N ALA A 656 -22.98 -8.36 -14.61
CA ALA A 656 -23.11 -8.82 -13.23
C ALA A 656 -24.49 -9.44 -12.94
N PHE A 657 -25.56 -8.84 -13.48
CA PHE A 657 -26.92 -9.34 -13.30
C PHE A 657 -27.22 -10.58 -14.15
N LYS A 658 -26.62 -10.68 -15.35
CA LYS A 658 -26.69 -11.89 -16.19
C LYS A 658 -26.01 -13.07 -15.52
N ARG A 659 -24.80 -12.89 -14.97
CA ARG A 659 -24.05 -13.94 -14.27
C ARG A 659 -24.74 -14.38 -12.98
N ALA A 660 -25.33 -13.44 -12.24
CA ALA A 660 -26.08 -13.75 -11.03
C ALA A 660 -27.44 -14.43 -11.27
N HIS A 661 -27.94 -14.43 -12.50
CA HIS A 661 -29.29 -14.90 -12.86
C HIS A 661 -29.51 -16.37 -12.44
N PRO A 662 -30.70 -16.76 -11.93
CA PRO A 662 -30.98 -18.13 -11.49
C PRO A 662 -30.63 -19.19 -12.54
N ASP A 663 -30.97 -18.93 -13.81
CA ASP A 663 -30.75 -19.88 -14.90
C ASP A 663 -29.26 -20.03 -15.31
N ALA A 664 -28.38 -19.16 -14.79
CA ALA A 664 -26.93 -19.24 -14.99
C ALA A 664 -26.21 -20.03 -13.89
N GLN A 665 -26.91 -20.51 -12.85
CA GLN A 665 -26.29 -21.21 -11.73
C GLN A 665 -26.11 -22.70 -12.02
N THR A 666 -25.10 -23.32 -11.40
CA THR A 666 -24.73 -24.72 -11.63
C THR A 666 -25.81 -25.71 -11.17
N ASP A 667 -26.62 -25.32 -10.18
CA ASP A 667 -27.74 -26.07 -9.61
C ASP A 667 -29.09 -25.74 -10.27
N ALA A 668 -29.11 -24.95 -11.35
CA ALA A 668 -30.32 -24.65 -12.09
C ALA A 668 -30.84 -25.87 -12.87
N ILE A 669 -32.15 -26.13 -12.77
CA ILE A 669 -32.82 -27.18 -13.55
C ILE A 669 -32.95 -26.65 -14.99
N LYS A 670 -32.23 -27.27 -15.93
CA LYS A 670 -32.22 -26.92 -17.36
C LYS A 670 -33.37 -27.55 -18.12
#